data_AF-A0A954XGF6-F1
#
_entry.id   AF-A0A954XGF6-F1
#
_cell.length_a   1.000
_cell.length_b   1.000
_cell.length_c   1.000
_cell.angle_alpha   90.00
_cell.angle_beta   90.00
_cell.angle_gamma   90.00
#
_symmetry.space_group_name_H-M   'P 1'
#
loop_
_entity.id
_entity.type
_entity.pdbx_description
1 polymer ?
#
loop_
_entity_poly.entity_id
_entity_poly.type
_entity_poly.pdbx_seq_one_letter_code
_entity_poly.pdbx_strand_id
1 'polypeptide(L)'
;LDYVNLDAQSPVSHGSMVFDVDYADSLVRPNSSVYVFDSSGQLLLVGRDSNIAEDRPGPLNGSDLADLSRGSVGPGDPFIGPVAMPAGENYYVAVVSNDRIPAVLNNDNVRLEPLNTVRRIAEDHIDKPGFSTAEPPVVEELFDPTFVGAGTNRWHVTSNRASNPGHGLDPVFDGSRPGGGSGSTQVDLEPNDTLATAQNIDTGPWTLAFSPDIGDFVSNTSTLIPHTTVQGTGNGTFDIFSFTVTTPGSFGIFDIDYGDTGPADPSSVDTTLRIYDSAGNSIRSSSLSSTSSGQGGSTSVNDAYIQHTFTTPGTYYVEVGQWPFDPLAAGATYTLNVSLENHSTGGGGFTGSGRQSFYFGNATTNSVAPGDAGGLLSNPFSLKGYSAEDLPTLYFNYYADLNFAQDFFQVSIVESSGASHVIASTNSTDYNDPTIDQITGNAFSQWKQSRLDLGNFAGLDNLRLRFDVSRPATSTGAQEGVYVDDIIIGFAERGEMVVGAPAFSADFVDNPDVPNSTSQILSGAYQLEMRRASDFGRSISAPNSLISYSLERTIDTNDRLAQETTLVVPSGAQLRDSQTFVVSDGVNSVTFEYNDPSLPGGVASGNIEIRFKSPGVTPGSFVLDSDAVIARRIRDAINSQTVQSVLQVTAAMSDGEVTGTTSTSNRVNLFGNAVVAQPEPFQV
;
A
#
# COMPACT_ATOMS: atom_id res chain seq x y z
N LEU A 1 1.27 42.62 1.77
CA LEU A 1 1.23 42.06 3.14
C LEU A 1 -0.03 41.22 3.20
N ASP A 2 0.04 40.00 2.66
CA ASP A 2 -1.02 39.01 2.79
C ASP A 2 -0.84 38.33 4.15
N TYR A 3 -1.78 38.56 5.04
CA TYR A 3 -1.96 37.72 6.22
C TYR A 3 -2.89 36.59 5.80
N VAL A 4 -2.32 35.45 5.41
CA VAL A 4 -3.07 34.19 5.37
C VAL A 4 -3.13 33.69 6.80
N ASN A 5 -4.35 33.61 7.33
CA ASN A 5 -4.62 32.99 8.62
C ASN A 5 -4.31 31.49 8.50
N LEU A 6 -3.18 31.05 9.07
CA LEU A 6 -2.76 29.64 9.07
C LEU A 6 -3.40 28.81 10.18
N ASP A 7 -4.35 29.34 10.96
CA ASP A 7 -4.89 28.62 12.12
C ASP A 7 -6.36 28.98 12.44
N ALA A 8 -7.25 28.76 11.47
CA ALA A 8 -8.69 28.75 11.73
C ALA A 8 -9.25 27.31 11.64
N GLN A 9 -8.95 26.54 12.70
CA GLN A 9 -9.71 25.40 13.23
C GLN A 9 -10.19 24.32 12.24
N SER A 10 -9.31 23.37 11.96
CA SER A 10 -9.65 21.95 11.90
C SER A 10 -8.67 21.22 12.84
N PRO A 11 -9.12 20.45 13.85
CA PRO A 11 -8.21 19.77 14.79
C PRO A 11 -7.38 18.63 14.16
N VAL A 12 -7.57 18.36 12.87
CA VAL A 12 -6.79 17.38 12.11
C VAL A 12 -6.21 18.03 10.87
N SER A 13 -4.89 18.21 10.86
CA SER A 13 -4.10 18.65 9.70
C SER A 13 -3.11 17.55 9.32
N HIS A 14 -2.67 17.51 8.06
CA HIS A 14 -1.62 16.60 7.60
C HIS A 14 -0.36 17.41 7.27
N GLY A 15 0.80 16.83 7.51
CA GLY A 15 2.07 17.31 6.99
C GLY A 15 2.64 16.33 5.98
N SER A 16 2.94 16.79 4.78
CA SER A 16 3.73 16.00 3.82
C SER A 16 5.18 15.90 4.30
N MET A 17 5.69 14.68 4.44
CA MET A 17 6.99 14.36 5.02
C MET A 17 7.81 13.47 4.08
N VAL A 18 9.13 13.55 4.22
CA VAL A 18 10.12 12.62 3.67
C VAL A 18 10.99 12.14 4.83
N PHE A 19 11.33 10.84 4.80
CA PHE A 19 12.32 10.19 5.66
C PHE A 19 13.41 9.64 4.76
N ASP A 20 14.64 10.05 5.00
CA ASP A 20 15.77 9.82 4.10
C ASP A 20 16.96 9.37 4.93
N VAL A 21 17.62 8.28 4.54
CA VAL A 21 18.80 7.77 5.23
C VAL A 21 19.98 7.84 4.28
N ASP A 22 20.88 8.77 4.57
CA ASP A 22 22.06 9.01 3.76
C ASP A 22 23.27 8.20 4.27
N TYR A 23 24.15 7.88 3.34
CA TYR A 23 25.45 7.30 3.59
C TYR A 23 25.40 5.99 4.39
N ALA A 24 24.32 5.22 4.33
CA ALA A 24 24.23 3.91 4.97
C ALA A 24 24.75 2.81 4.04
N ASP A 25 24.63 2.93 2.72
CA ASP A 25 25.14 1.98 1.75
C ASP A 25 26.50 2.38 1.15
N SER A 26 27.18 1.38 0.57
CA SER A 26 28.50 1.52 -0.01
C SER A 26 29.52 2.02 1.04
N LEU A 27 30.70 2.52 0.65
CA LEU A 27 31.69 3.10 1.59
C LEU A 27 32.12 2.22 2.79
N VAL A 28 31.97 0.88 2.69
CA VAL A 28 32.18 -0.06 3.80
C VAL A 28 31.19 0.19 4.95
N ARG A 29 29.89 0.24 4.64
CA ARG A 29 28.79 0.53 5.57
C ARG A 29 27.59 -0.45 5.40
N PRO A 30 26.70 -0.56 6.42
CA PRO A 30 25.50 -1.42 6.36
C PRO A 30 24.42 -0.88 5.42
N ASN A 31 24.00 -1.67 4.40
CA ASN A 31 22.68 -1.44 3.81
C ASN A 31 21.63 -1.44 4.94
N SER A 32 20.80 -0.39 4.96
CA SER A 32 19.85 -0.11 6.03
C SER A 32 18.42 -0.06 5.51
N SER A 33 17.48 -0.16 6.43
CA SER A 33 16.06 0.04 6.18
C SER A 33 15.52 1.01 7.22
N VAL A 34 14.49 1.76 6.83
CA VAL A 34 13.83 2.73 7.69
C VAL A 34 12.37 2.33 7.90
N TYR A 35 11.92 2.38 9.15
CA TYR A 35 10.57 2.00 9.55
C TYR A 35 9.95 3.13 10.37
N VAL A 36 8.71 3.49 10.06
CA VAL A 36 7.97 4.52 10.79
C VAL A 36 6.82 3.88 11.54
N PHE A 37 6.74 4.17 12.84
CA PHE A 37 5.70 3.70 13.75
C PHE A 37 4.90 4.86 14.30
N ASP A 38 3.64 4.62 14.64
CA ASP A 38 2.81 5.57 15.39
C ASP A 38 3.15 5.59 16.90
N SER A 39 2.36 6.34 17.67
CA SER A 39 2.52 6.47 19.12
C SER A 39 2.22 5.18 19.90
N SER A 40 1.45 4.25 19.31
CA SER A 40 1.10 2.93 19.87
C SER A 40 2.12 1.85 19.52
N GLY A 41 3.11 2.15 18.67
CA GLY A 41 4.06 1.19 18.14
C GLY A 41 3.52 0.34 17.00
N GLN A 42 2.43 0.77 16.34
CA GLN A 42 1.94 0.23 15.08
C GLN A 42 2.87 0.62 13.94
N LEU A 43 3.31 -0.33 13.13
CA LEU A 43 4.09 -0.07 11.91
C LEU A 43 3.22 0.59 10.84
N LEU A 44 3.67 1.73 10.30
CA LEU A 44 2.95 2.52 9.29
C LEU A 44 3.63 2.52 7.92
N LEU A 45 4.96 2.63 7.90
CA LEU A 45 5.73 2.81 6.67
C LEU A 45 7.02 1.99 6.69
N VAL A 46 7.43 1.52 5.52
CA VAL A 46 8.68 0.78 5.30
C VAL A 46 9.44 1.40 4.13
N GLY A 47 10.74 1.65 4.30
CA GLY A 47 11.68 2.02 3.24
C GLY A 47 12.90 1.11 3.28
N ARG A 48 13.38 0.68 2.10
CA ARG A 48 14.51 -0.26 1.95
C ARG A 48 15.58 0.29 1.02
N ASP A 49 15.57 -0.07 -0.24
CA ASP A 49 16.48 0.48 -1.25
C ASP A 49 15.74 1.59 -2.02
N SER A 50 16.47 2.52 -2.66
CA SER A 50 15.87 3.62 -3.43
C SER A 50 16.72 4.08 -4.63
N ASN A 51 16.08 4.70 -5.63
CA ASN A 51 16.74 5.26 -6.81
C ASN A 51 16.35 6.74 -7.06
N ILE A 52 16.33 7.54 -6.00
CA ILE A 52 15.98 8.96 -6.11
C ILE A 52 17.10 9.73 -6.80
N ALA A 53 16.88 10.18 -8.05
CA ALA A 53 17.90 10.84 -8.87
C ALA A 53 18.55 12.07 -8.21
N GLU A 54 17.79 12.78 -7.36
CA GLU A 54 18.27 13.94 -6.60
C GLU A 54 19.14 13.57 -5.40
N ASP A 55 19.17 12.30 -5.02
CA ASP A 55 19.91 11.80 -3.86
C ASP A 55 21.08 10.87 -4.25
N ARG A 56 21.01 10.25 -5.42
CA ARG A 56 22.10 9.45 -6.01
C ARG A 56 23.25 10.34 -6.51
N PRO A 57 24.47 9.81 -6.76
CA PRO A 57 25.58 10.62 -7.26
C PRO A 57 25.27 11.25 -8.62
N GLY A 58 25.71 12.48 -8.84
CA GLY A 58 25.58 13.14 -10.13
C GLY A 58 26.29 12.36 -11.25
N PRO A 59 25.78 12.39 -12.49
CA PRO A 59 26.41 11.68 -13.60
C PRO A 59 27.86 12.11 -13.78
N LEU A 60 28.75 11.13 -13.97
CA LEU A 60 30.20 11.30 -14.14
C LEU A 60 30.99 11.72 -12.87
N ASN A 61 30.36 11.82 -11.70
CA ASN A 61 31.01 12.28 -10.46
C ASN A 61 31.48 11.15 -9.51
N GLY A 62 31.41 9.89 -9.95
CA GLY A 62 31.79 8.75 -9.11
C GLY A 62 30.89 8.66 -7.88
N SER A 63 31.45 8.75 -6.67
CA SER A 63 30.68 8.73 -5.42
C SER A 63 30.12 10.10 -5.01
N ASP A 64 30.47 11.17 -5.73
CA ASP A 64 29.98 12.55 -5.57
C ASP A 64 29.94 13.12 -4.13
N LEU A 65 30.84 12.66 -3.25
CA LEU A 65 30.87 13.05 -1.83
C LEU A 65 31.22 14.54 -1.57
N ALA A 66 31.49 15.30 -2.63
CA ALA A 66 31.71 16.74 -2.53
C ALA A 66 30.38 17.52 -2.58
N ASP A 67 29.34 16.95 -3.19
CA ASP A 67 27.99 17.51 -3.19
C ASP A 67 27.23 17.02 -1.95
N LEU A 68 27.11 17.90 -0.95
CA LEU A 68 26.41 17.58 0.29
C LEU A 68 24.88 17.70 0.17
N SER A 69 24.35 18.05 -1.00
CA SER A 69 22.90 18.02 -1.26
C SER A 69 22.40 16.63 -1.65
N ARG A 70 23.32 15.69 -1.88
CA ARG A 70 23.11 14.27 -2.18
C ARG A 70 23.65 13.44 -1.03
N GLY A 71 22.93 12.39 -0.64
CA GLY A 71 23.25 11.54 0.50
C GLY A 71 23.62 10.11 0.13
N SER A 72 23.21 9.66 -1.06
CA SER A 72 23.30 8.26 -1.44
C SER A 72 24.42 7.97 -2.43
N VAL A 73 25.27 6.99 -2.11
CA VAL A 73 26.35 6.53 -3.01
C VAL A 73 25.90 5.34 -3.85
N GLY A 74 25.11 4.44 -3.26
CA GLY A 74 24.50 3.28 -3.88
C GLY A 74 22.97 3.34 -3.78
N PRO A 75 22.25 2.37 -4.36
CA PRO A 75 20.80 2.31 -4.24
C PRO A 75 20.36 1.72 -2.89
N GLY A 76 21.28 1.26 -2.02
CA GLY A 76 20.94 0.61 -0.75
C GLY A 76 20.61 1.56 0.41
N ASP A 77 20.43 2.85 0.11
CA ASP A 77 20.05 3.88 1.06
C ASP A 77 18.51 4.07 1.02
N PRO A 78 17.80 3.90 2.16
CA PRO A 78 16.33 3.95 2.17
C PRO A 78 15.77 5.35 2.09
N PHE A 79 14.73 5.48 1.25
CA PHE A 79 13.92 6.67 1.12
C PHE A 79 12.44 6.35 1.36
N ILE A 80 11.75 7.17 2.13
CA ILE A 80 10.29 7.17 2.23
C ILE A 80 9.76 8.56 1.89
N GLY A 81 8.90 8.64 0.89
CA GLY A 81 8.05 9.80 0.65
C GLY A 81 8.04 10.30 -0.80
N PRO A 82 7.33 11.41 -1.04
CA PRO A 82 6.56 12.19 -0.07
C PRO A 82 5.34 11.41 0.47
N VAL A 83 5.05 11.54 1.76
CA VAL A 83 3.91 10.87 2.42
C VAL A 83 3.17 11.83 3.34
N ALA A 84 1.84 11.77 3.35
CA ALA A 84 1.02 12.58 4.24
C ALA A 84 0.98 11.97 5.65
N MET A 85 1.40 12.74 6.65
CA MET A 85 1.40 12.31 8.05
C MET A 85 0.36 13.12 8.84
N PRO A 86 -0.60 12.47 9.53
CA PRO A 86 -1.50 13.17 10.45
C PRO A 86 -0.75 13.98 11.53
N ALA A 87 -1.20 15.20 11.80
CA ALA A 87 -0.65 16.05 12.85
C ALA A 87 -1.30 15.74 14.22
N GLY A 88 -0.57 16.02 15.30
CA GLY A 88 -1.05 15.79 16.67
C GLY A 88 -0.66 14.42 17.24
N GLU A 89 -0.06 13.55 16.42
CA GLU A 89 0.51 12.26 16.81
C GLU A 89 2.03 12.35 17.04
N ASN A 90 2.56 11.42 17.82
CA ASN A 90 4.00 11.17 17.88
C ASN A 90 4.34 10.00 16.97
N TYR A 91 5.38 10.15 16.15
CA TYR A 91 5.91 9.08 15.31
C TYR A 91 7.31 8.68 15.76
N TYR A 92 7.62 7.40 15.65
CA TYR A 92 8.95 6.85 15.92
C TYR A 92 9.56 6.32 14.64
N VAL A 93 10.82 6.67 14.39
CA VAL A 93 11.57 6.21 13.22
C VAL A 93 12.69 5.28 13.69
N ALA A 94 12.71 4.07 13.14
CA ALA A 94 13.78 3.11 13.38
C ALA A 94 14.62 2.97 12.11
N VAL A 95 15.93 3.21 12.24
CA VAL A 95 16.92 2.88 11.21
C VAL A 95 17.61 1.60 11.65
N VAL A 96 17.53 0.57 10.81
CA VAL A 96 17.97 -0.79 11.15
C VAL A 96 18.76 -1.36 9.99
N SER A 97 19.73 -2.23 10.25
CA SER A 97 20.40 -2.98 9.19
C SER A 97 19.42 -3.89 8.46
N ASN A 98 19.62 -4.08 7.15
CA ASN A 98 18.73 -4.86 6.28
C ASN A 98 18.67 -6.37 6.64
N ASP A 99 19.50 -6.84 7.57
CA ASP A 99 19.41 -8.20 8.14
C ASP A 99 18.30 -8.36 9.19
N ARG A 100 17.59 -7.27 9.52
CA ARG A 100 16.51 -7.26 10.51
C ARG A 100 15.28 -6.55 9.96
N ILE A 101 14.12 -7.14 10.25
CA ILE A 101 12.81 -6.56 9.90
C ILE A 101 11.90 -6.52 11.14
N PRO A 102 10.89 -5.62 11.16
CA PRO A 102 9.83 -5.69 12.16
C PRO A 102 9.15 -7.06 12.13
N ALA A 103 9.03 -7.70 13.30
CA ALA A 103 8.45 -9.03 13.47
C ALA A 103 7.03 -9.13 12.90
N VAL A 104 6.30 -8.01 12.93
CA VAL A 104 4.95 -7.86 12.41
C VAL A 104 4.84 -8.06 10.91
N LEU A 105 5.91 -7.89 10.14
CA LEU A 105 5.90 -8.20 8.70
C LEU A 105 5.77 -9.71 8.40
N ASN A 106 5.96 -10.58 9.40
CA ASN A 106 5.66 -12.02 9.28
C ASN A 106 4.20 -12.37 9.64
N ASN A 107 3.34 -11.38 9.92
CA ASN A 107 1.93 -11.60 10.24
C ASN A 107 1.10 -11.68 8.96
N ASP A 108 0.39 -12.79 8.79
CA ASP A 108 -0.47 -13.05 7.62
C ASP A 108 -1.61 -12.03 7.43
N ASN A 109 -1.91 -11.13 8.38
CA ASN A 109 -2.88 -10.04 8.21
C ASN A 109 -2.28 -8.69 7.83
N VAL A 110 -0.95 -8.59 7.77
CA VAL A 110 -0.26 -7.34 7.45
C VAL A 110 -0.02 -7.25 5.96
N ARG A 111 -0.33 -6.08 5.38
CA ARG A 111 -0.24 -5.82 3.95
C ARG A 111 0.70 -4.67 3.69
N LEU A 112 1.52 -4.85 2.66
CA LEU A 112 2.32 -3.80 2.08
C LEU A 112 1.68 -3.35 0.76
N GLU A 113 1.71 -2.05 0.52
CA GLU A 113 1.38 -1.47 -0.77
C GLU A 113 2.30 -0.26 -1.04
N PRO A 114 2.58 0.09 -2.30
CA PRO A 114 3.30 1.32 -2.63
C PRO A 114 2.65 2.55 -2.00
N LEU A 115 3.43 3.58 -1.68
CA LEU A 115 2.87 4.85 -1.23
C LEU A 115 1.77 5.33 -2.17
N ASN A 116 0.66 5.79 -1.61
CA ASN A 116 -0.50 6.30 -2.36
C ASN A 116 -0.23 7.63 -3.10
N THR A 117 0.92 8.25 -2.87
CA THR A 117 1.44 9.39 -3.64
C THR A 117 2.13 8.94 -4.92
N VAL A 118 2.55 7.69 -5.03
CA VAL A 118 3.24 7.14 -6.21
C VAL A 118 2.22 6.50 -7.14
N ARG A 119 2.23 6.92 -8.41
CA ARG A 119 1.34 6.39 -9.43
C ARG A 119 1.63 4.92 -9.69
N ARG A 120 0.56 4.12 -9.74
CA ARG A 120 0.63 2.68 -9.98
C ARG A 120 0.65 2.36 -11.49
N ILE A 121 1.30 1.27 -11.86
CA ILE A 121 1.19 0.71 -13.21
C ILE A 121 -0.17 0.02 -13.36
N ALA A 122 -0.57 -0.74 -12.36
CA ALA A 122 -1.86 -1.42 -12.31
C ALA A 122 -2.36 -1.53 -10.86
N GLU A 123 -3.67 -1.51 -10.70
CA GLU A 123 -4.35 -1.73 -9.42
C GLU A 123 -5.71 -2.40 -9.71
N ASP A 124 -5.97 -3.56 -9.11
CA ASP A 124 -7.22 -4.29 -9.25
C ASP A 124 -7.66 -4.86 -7.89
N HIS A 125 -8.82 -4.41 -7.44
CA HIS A 125 -9.43 -4.80 -6.16
C HIS A 125 -10.81 -5.45 -6.33
N ILE A 126 -11.20 -5.80 -7.55
CA ILE A 126 -12.38 -6.60 -7.95
C ILE A 126 -13.71 -6.22 -7.26
N ASP A 127 -14.71 -5.79 -8.04
CA ASP A 127 -16.01 -5.29 -7.52
C ASP A 127 -15.87 -3.98 -6.71
N LYS A 128 -14.82 -3.19 -6.98
CA LYS A 128 -14.72 -1.81 -6.51
C LYS A 128 -14.52 -0.81 -7.65
N PRO A 129 -15.36 0.24 -7.73
CA PRO A 129 -15.05 1.41 -8.55
C PRO A 129 -14.04 2.31 -7.82
N GLY A 130 -12.95 2.66 -8.48
CA GLY A 130 -11.95 3.62 -8.01
C GLY A 130 -10.61 3.00 -7.62
N PHE A 131 -9.62 3.86 -7.37
CA PHE A 131 -8.23 3.49 -7.08
C PHE A 131 -7.79 4.15 -5.78
N SER A 132 -6.70 3.65 -5.21
CA SER A 132 -6.12 4.15 -3.96
C SER A 132 -5.20 5.37 -4.12
N THR A 133 -4.95 5.79 -5.36
CA THR A 133 -4.12 6.94 -5.74
C THR A 133 -4.98 8.07 -6.33
N ALA A 134 -4.46 9.31 -6.40
CA ALA A 134 -5.23 10.45 -6.93
C ALA A 134 -5.56 10.29 -8.42
N GLU A 135 -4.59 9.86 -9.23
CA GLU A 135 -4.77 9.51 -10.63
C GLU A 135 -4.97 7.99 -10.78
N PRO A 136 -5.74 7.55 -11.80
CA PRO A 136 -5.83 6.14 -12.17
C PRO A 136 -4.46 5.50 -12.47
N PRO A 137 -4.31 4.20 -12.24
CA PRO A 137 -3.13 3.46 -12.68
C PRO A 137 -2.98 3.55 -14.20
N VAL A 138 -1.77 3.28 -14.70
CA VAL A 138 -1.48 3.27 -16.16
C VAL A 138 -2.38 2.27 -16.89
N VAL A 139 -2.66 1.13 -16.26
CA VAL A 139 -3.55 0.07 -16.74
C VAL A 139 -4.73 -0.01 -15.78
N GLU A 140 -5.86 0.60 -16.15
CA GLU A 140 -7.09 0.66 -15.33
C GLU A 140 -7.78 -0.70 -15.16
N GLU A 141 -7.65 -1.60 -16.13
CA GLU A 141 -8.20 -2.95 -16.07
C GLU A 141 -7.07 -3.94 -16.37
N LEU A 142 -6.43 -4.46 -15.32
CA LEU A 142 -5.37 -5.46 -15.48
C LEU A 142 -5.96 -6.83 -15.81
N PHE A 143 -7.02 -7.25 -15.13
CA PHE A 143 -7.76 -8.47 -15.43
C PHE A 143 -9.22 -8.15 -15.74
N ASP A 144 -9.82 -8.90 -16.67
CA ASP A 144 -11.23 -8.80 -16.98
C ASP A 144 -12.06 -9.43 -15.83
N PRO A 145 -12.82 -8.65 -15.04
CA PRO A 145 -13.59 -9.17 -13.93
C PRO A 145 -14.79 -10.01 -14.40
N THR A 146 -15.09 -10.02 -15.69
CA THR A 146 -16.12 -10.88 -16.31
C THR A 146 -15.55 -12.20 -16.84
N PHE A 147 -14.24 -12.43 -16.71
CA PHE A 147 -13.60 -13.64 -17.17
C PHE A 147 -14.23 -14.90 -16.55
N VAL A 148 -14.61 -15.86 -17.40
CA VAL A 148 -15.06 -17.19 -16.99
C VAL A 148 -14.28 -18.24 -17.78
N GLY A 149 -13.49 -19.04 -17.07
CA GLY A 149 -12.71 -20.14 -17.62
C GLY A 149 -13.58 -21.19 -18.31
N ALA A 150 -13.04 -21.78 -19.38
CA ALA A 150 -13.70 -22.84 -20.15
C ALA A 150 -12.91 -24.16 -20.07
N GLY A 151 -13.62 -25.28 -20.26
CA GLY A 151 -13.02 -26.61 -20.26
C GLY A 151 -12.50 -27.00 -18.87
N THR A 152 -11.18 -27.18 -18.76
CA THR A 152 -10.47 -27.46 -17.49
C THR A 152 -10.10 -26.19 -16.73
N ASN A 153 -10.20 -25.01 -17.36
CA ASN A 153 -9.92 -23.75 -16.71
C ASN A 153 -11.13 -23.34 -15.85
N ARG A 154 -10.89 -23.11 -14.56
CA ARG A 154 -11.91 -22.83 -13.55
C ARG A 154 -11.85 -21.42 -12.98
N TRP A 155 -11.00 -20.54 -13.50
CA TRP A 155 -10.94 -19.15 -13.06
C TRP A 155 -12.27 -18.41 -13.32
N HIS A 156 -12.79 -17.73 -12.31
CA HIS A 156 -13.93 -16.82 -12.39
C HIS A 156 -13.94 -15.92 -11.15
N VAL A 157 -14.66 -14.80 -11.18
CA VAL A 157 -14.84 -13.95 -9.98
C VAL A 157 -15.87 -14.58 -9.02
N THR A 158 -15.61 -14.46 -7.72
CA THR A 158 -16.48 -14.97 -6.65
C THR A 158 -16.50 -14.05 -5.43
N SER A 159 -17.56 -14.17 -4.62
CA SER A 159 -17.65 -13.60 -3.28
C SER A 159 -17.37 -14.62 -2.17
N ASN A 160 -17.00 -15.86 -2.54
CA ASN A 160 -16.54 -16.84 -1.56
C ASN A 160 -15.31 -16.28 -0.83
N ARG A 161 -15.29 -16.44 0.49
CA ARG A 161 -14.27 -15.91 1.40
C ARG A 161 -14.17 -14.39 1.46
N ALA A 162 -15.12 -13.64 0.90
CA ALA A 162 -15.14 -12.18 0.96
C ALA A 162 -15.17 -11.60 2.37
N SER A 163 -15.63 -12.35 3.37
CA SER A 163 -15.66 -11.93 4.78
C SER A 163 -14.42 -12.35 5.57
N ASN A 164 -13.49 -13.08 4.96
CA ASN A 164 -12.24 -13.46 5.63
C ASN A 164 -11.32 -12.23 5.78
N PRO A 165 -10.48 -12.19 6.82
CA PRO A 165 -9.49 -11.13 6.99
C PRO A 165 -8.29 -11.35 6.03
N GLY A 166 -7.52 -10.29 5.81
CA GLY A 166 -6.28 -10.34 5.03
C GLY A 166 -6.45 -10.09 3.53
N HIS A 167 -7.56 -9.52 3.10
CA HIS A 167 -7.73 -9.02 1.75
C HIS A 167 -8.85 -7.97 1.72
N GLY A 168 -8.96 -7.31 0.59
CA GLY A 168 -9.76 -6.13 0.36
C GLY A 168 -9.06 -4.85 0.78
N LEU A 169 -9.73 -3.74 0.50
CA LEU A 169 -9.18 -2.41 0.70
C LEU A 169 -9.42 -1.88 2.11
N ASP A 170 -8.46 -2.18 2.98
CA ASP A 170 -8.44 -1.79 4.39
C ASP A 170 -8.07 -0.31 4.59
N PRO A 171 -8.48 0.34 5.69
CA PRO A 171 -8.15 1.74 5.97
C PRO A 171 -6.63 1.99 5.99
N VAL A 172 -6.19 3.19 5.59
CA VAL A 172 -4.78 3.63 5.73
C VAL A 172 -4.64 4.71 6.80
N PHE A 173 -3.45 4.78 7.41
CA PHE A 173 -3.19 5.66 8.54
C PHE A 173 -3.32 7.16 8.22
N ASP A 174 -3.10 7.55 6.97
CA ASP A 174 -3.22 8.95 6.52
C ASP A 174 -4.68 9.36 6.23
N GLY A 175 -5.63 8.44 6.40
CA GLY A 175 -7.06 8.71 6.17
C GLY A 175 -7.43 9.02 4.71
N SER A 176 -6.55 8.74 3.74
CA SER A 176 -6.85 8.90 2.30
C SER A 176 -7.75 7.80 1.76
N ARG A 177 -7.58 6.60 2.31
CA ARG A 177 -8.56 5.52 2.27
C ARG A 177 -9.18 5.45 3.66
N PRO A 178 -10.18 6.29 3.96
CA PRO A 178 -10.89 6.16 5.22
C PRO A 178 -11.49 4.77 5.24
N GLY A 179 -11.30 4.04 6.34
CA GLY A 179 -12.21 2.95 6.65
C GLY A 179 -13.60 3.52 6.54
N GLY A 180 -14.44 2.92 5.70
CA GLY A 180 -15.74 3.48 5.32
C GLY A 180 -16.34 4.20 6.52
N GLY A 181 -16.51 5.52 6.40
CA GLY A 181 -16.95 6.41 7.47
C GLY A 181 -18.37 6.10 7.90
N SER A 182 -18.56 4.94 8.49
CA SER A 182 -19.77 4.40 9.06
C SER A 182 -19.38 3.46 10.18
N GLY A 183 -18.76 4.04 11.20
CA GLY A 183 -18.75 3.54 12.56
C GLY A 183 -17.97 2.26 12.85
N SER A 184 -17.53 2.17 14.09
CA SER A 184 -17.61 0.96 14.91
C SER A 184 -19.03 0.36 14.95
N THR A 185 -20.03 1.01 14.32
CA THR A 185 -21.46 0.79 14.49
C THR A 185 -21.97 -0.46 13.79
N GLN A 186 -22.34 -1.45 14.59
CA GLN A 186 -23.19 -2.57 14.25
C GLN A 186 -24.64 -2.22 14.59
N VAL A 187 -25.57 -2.91 13.94
CA VAL A 187 -26.98 -2.89 14.33
C VAL A 187 -27.26 -4.16 15.11
N ASP A 188 -28.06 -4.03 16.15
CA ASP A 188 -28.64 -5.15 16.87
C ASP A 188 -29.51 -6.01 15.94
N LEU A 189 -29.22 -7.31 15.89
CA LEU A 189 -29.83 -8.28 14.98
C LEU A 189 -30.55 -9.38 15.75
N GLU A 190 -31.84 -9.43 15.52
CA GLU A 190 -32.73 -10.38 16.15
C GLU A 190 -32.81 -11.72 15.40
N PRO A 191 -32.98 -12.86 16.11
CA PRO A 191 -33.13 -12.99 17.56
C PRO A 191 -31.78 -13.09 18.31
N ASN A 192 -31.57 -12.28 19.35
CA ASN A 192 -30.42 -12.40 20.26
C ASN A 192 -30.80 -12.52 21.75
N ASP A 193 -32.03 -12.99 22.00
CA ASP A 193 -32.72 -13.10 23.30
C ASP A 193 -32.02 -13.90 24.44
N THR A 194 -31.04 -14.74 24.12
CA THR A 194 -30.46 -15.73 25.04
C THR A 194 -28.96 -15.92 24.79
N LEU A 195 -28.20 -16.41 25.77
CA LEU A 195 -26.78 -16.73 25.59
C LEU A 195 -26.51 -17.66 24.40
N ALA A 196 -27.46 -18.55 24.07
CA ALA A 196 -27.34 -19.49 22.95
C ALA A 196 -27.61 -18.83 21.58
N THR A 197 -28.33 -17.72 21.56
CA THR A 197 -28.68 -16.96 20.36
C THR A 197 -27.94 -15.63 20.26
N ALA A 198 -27.01 -15.37 21.18
CA ALA A 198 -26.32 -14.09 21.29
C ALA A 198 -25.69 -13.67 19.96
N GLN A 199 -25.87 -12.41 19.57
CA GLN A 199 -25.27 -11.86 18.36
C GLN A 199 -23.75 -11.81 18.55
N ASN A 200 -22.99 -12.46 17.66
CA ASN A 200 -21.54 -12.40 17.71
C ASN A 200 -21.04 -11.06 17.14
N ILE A 201 -20.56 -10.17 18.01
CA ILE A 201 -20.05 -8.86 17.62
C ILE A 201 -18.60 -8.90 17.12
N ASP A 202 -17.90 -10.03 17.22
CA ASP A 202 -16.61 -10.25 16.54
C ASP A 202 -16.76 -10.36 15.00
N THR A 203 -18.00 -10.34 14.50
CA THR A 203 -18.33 -10.42 13.06
C THR A 203 -18.72 -9.07 12.45
N GLY A 204 -18.74 -7.99 13.25
CA GLY A 204 -19.02 -6.62 12.80
C GLY A 204 -17.90 -5.64 13.19
N PRO A 205 -17.80 -4.46 12.57
CA PRO A 205 -16.58 -3.64 12.56
C PRO A 205 -16.01 -3.31 13.94
N TRP A 206 -14.73 -3.62 14.14
CA TRP A 206 -13.90 -3.15 15.27
C TRP A 206 -12.85 -2.16 14.76
N THR A 207 -12.57 -1.11 15.51
CA THR A 207 -11.68 -0.03 15.04
C THR A 207 -10.88 0.60 16.19
N LEU A 208 -9.85 1.35 15.83
CA LEU A 208 -9.14 2.29 16.72
C LEU A 208 -9.41 3.75 16.32
N ALA A 209 -10.44 3.98 15.50
CA ALA A 209 -10.84 5.34 15.15
C ALA A 209 -11.27 6.10 16.41
N PHE A 210 -10.83 7.36 16.52
CA PHE A 210 -11.23 8.21 17.63
C PHE A 210 -12.75 8.35 17.68
N SER A 211 -13.35 8.12 18.85
CA SER A 211 -14.75 8.38 19.16
C SER A 211 -14.83 9.23 20.43
N PRO A 212 -15.55 10.38 20.43
CA PRO A 212 -15.69 11.21 21.63
C PRO A 212 -16.51 10.53 22.74
N ASP A 213 -17.28 9.49 22.39
CA ASP A 213 -18.21 8.78 23.28
C ASP A 213 -17.60 7.49 23.83
N ILE A 214 -16.28 7.27 23.69
CA ILE A 214 -15.62 6.02 24.13
C ILE A 214 -14.40 6.30 25.00
N GLY A 215 -14.41 5.76 26.22
CA GLY A 215 -13.27 5.81 27.12
C GLY A 215 -13.45 5.12 28.46
N ASP A 216 -12.41 5.26 29.28
CA ASP A 216 -12.39 4.77 30.65
C ASP A 216 -13.03 5.78 31.62
N PHE A 217 -12.84 5.61 32.94
CA PHE A 217 -13.34 6.55 33.96
C PHE A 217 -12.65 7.93 33.95
N VAL A 218 -11.55 8.08 33.21
CA VAL A 218 -10.61 9.21 33.34
C VAL A 218 -10.29 9.85 31.99
N SER A 219 -10.24 9.08 30.91
CA SER A 219 -9.73 9.48 29.60
C SER A 219 -10.35 8.70 28.46
N ASN A 220 -10.25 9.27 27.25
CA ASN A 220 -10.65 8.62 26.03
C ASN A 220 -9.68 7.48 25.69
N THR A 221 -10.21 6.29 25.38
CA THR A 221 -9.42 5.10 25.04
C THR A 221 -9.64 4.61 23.63
N SER A 222 -10.44 5.31 22.81
CA SER A 222 -10.91 4.85 21.50
C SER A 222 -9.80 4.65 20.45
N THR A 223 -8.65 5.30 20.65
CA THR A 223 -7.46 5.13 19.81
C THR A 223 -6.41 4.18 20.40
N LEU A 224 -6.67 3.63 21.59
CA LEU A 224 -5.76 2.75 22.32
C LEU A 224 -6.31 1.33 22.46
N ILE A 225 -7.62 1.20 22.60
CA ILE A 225 -8.31 -0.07 22.81
C ILE A 225 -9.27 -0.27 21.64
N PRO A 226 -9.13 -1.36 20.86
CA PRO A 226 -10.05 -1.68 19.78
C PRO A 226 -11.50 -1.68 20.28
N HIS A 227 -12.39 -1.03 19.54
CA HIS A 227 -13.78 -0.88 19.95
C HIS A 227 -14.77 -1.11 18.81
N THR A 228 -15.98 -1.51 19.21
CA THR A 228 -17.16 -1.60 18.38
C THR A 228 -18.34 -0.91 19.09
N THR A 229 -19.36 -0.48 18.36
CA THR A 229 -20.53 0.22 18.85
C THR A 229 -21.75 -0.53 18.32
N VAL A 230 -22.79 -0.76 19.13
CA VAL A 230 -24.01 -1.42 18.68
C VAL A 230 -25.19 -0.49 18.90
N GLN A 231 -25.95 -0.20 17.84
CA GLN A 231 -27.24 0.47 17.94
C GLN A 231 -28.32 -0.56 18.23
N GLY A 232 -28.87 -0.52 19.44
CA GLY A 232 -29.85 -1.47 19.94
C GLY A 232 -31.28 -0.92 19.95
N THR A 233 -32.25 -1.81 19.75
CA THR A 233 -33.67 -1.47 19.90
C THR A 233 -34.42 -2.60 20.56
N GLY A 234 -34.91 -2.36 21.77
CA GLY A 234 -35.66 -3.35 22.53
C GLY A 234 -36.90 -3.83 21.78
N ASN A 235 -37.17 -5.12 21.88
CA ASN A 235 -38.32 -5.77 21.24
C ASN A 235 -39.27 -6.46 22.26
N GLY A 236 -38.97 -6.35 23.57
CA GLY A 236 -39.61 -7.13 24.65
C GLY A 236 -38.79 -8.30 25.19
N THR A 237 -37.55 -8.51 24.72
CA THR A 237 -36.59 -9.52 25.18
C THR A 237 -35.30 -8.86 25.71
N PHE A 238 -34.28 -9.66 26.02
CA PHE A 238 -32.94 -9.15 26.34
C PHE A 238 -32.10 -9.14 25.08
N ASP A 239 -31.26 -8.14 24.90
CA ASP A 239 -30.32 -8.14 23.78
C ASP A 239 -28.99 -8.68 24.31
N ILE A 240 -28.53 -9.79 23.76
CA ILE A 240 -27.30 -10.46 24.22
C ILE A 240 -26.29 -10.53 23.08
N PHE A 241 -25.08 -10.03 23.35
CA PHE A 241 -23.96 -10.04 22.41
C PHE A 241 -22.85 -10.96 22.92
N SER A 242 -22.16 -11.63 22.01
CA SER A 242 -20.99 -12.47 22.32
C SER A 242 -19.74 -11.92 21.67
N PHE A 243 -18.61 -12.05 22.37
CA PHE A 243 -17.30 -11.60 21.93
C PHE A 243 -16.20 -12.53 22.44
N THR A 244 -15.04 -12.52 21.77
CA THR A 244 -13.94 -13.44 22.08
C THR A 244 -12.77 -12.73 22.76
N VAL A 245 -12.38 -13.24 23.92
CA VAL A 245 -11.12 -12.85 24.58
C VAL A 245 -10.05 -13.88 24.22
N THR A 246 -9.01 -13.44 23.51
CA THR A 246 -7.90 -14.31 23.06
C THR A 246 -6.72 -14.32 24.02
N THR A 247 -6.50 -13.22 24.74
CA THR A 247 -5.31 -13.00 25.58
C THR A 247 -5.71 -12.89 27.06
N PRO A 248 -5.14 -13.71 27.96
CA PRO A 248 -5.36 -13.55 29.40
C PRO A 248 -4.85 -12.18 29.86
N GLY A 249 -5.63 -11.48 30.67
CA GLY A 249 -5.32 -10.15 31.18
C GLY A 249 -5.88 -9.01 30.34
N SER A 250 -6.55 -9.27 29.20
CA SER A 250 -7.21 -8.22 28.41
C SER A 250 -8.19 -7.41 29.25
N PHE A 251 -8.08 -6.09 29.17
CA PHE A 251 -9.03 -5.15 29.74
C PHE A 251 -10.17 -4.87 28.76
N GLY A 252 -11.41 -4.85 29.26
CA GLY A 252 -12.60 -4.52 28.48
C GLY A 252 -13.47 -3.46 29.15
N ILE A 253 -14.12 -2.65 28.32
CA ILE A 253 -15.01 -1.55 28.68
C ILE A 253 -16.34 -1.78 27.96
N PHE A 254 -17.44 -1.68 28.70
CA PHE A 254 -18.80 -1.82 28.19
C PHE A 254 -19.60 -0.64 28.69
N ASP A 255 -20.16 0.11 27.77
CA ASP A 255 -20.68 1.45 28.04
C ASP A 255 -21.97 1.66 27.26
N ILE A 256 -22.99 2.20 27.93
CA ILE A 256 -24.25 2.55 27.31
C ILE A 256 -24.30 4.05 27.11
N ASP A 257 -24.61 4.48 25.90
CA ASP A 257 -24.94 5.85 25.58
C ASP A 257 -26.39 5.98 25.14
N TYR A 258 -26.94 7.17 25.39
CA TYR A 258 -28.29 7.56 24.95
C TYR A 258 -29.40 6.57 25.35
N GLY A 259 -29.20 5.80 26.43
CA GLY A 259 -30.21 4.88 26.95
C GLY A 259 -31.30 5.66 27.67
N ASP A 260 -30.94 6.36 28.75
CA ASP A 260 -31.86 7.25 29.48
C ASP A 260 -31.68 8.70 29.03
N THR A 261 -32.47 9.09 28.03
CA THR A 261 -32.57 10.47 27.52
C THR A 261 -33.65 11.30 28.22
N GLY A 262 -34.32 10.74 29.25
CA GLY A 262 -35.33 11.39 30.06
C GLY A 262 -36.78 11.19 29.60
N PRO A 263 -37.76 11.55 30.46
CA PRO A 263 -39.16 11.10 30.36
C PRO A 263 -39.96 11.70 29.19
N ALA A 264 -39.38 12.64 28.44
CA ALA A 264 -40.01 13.22 27.27
C ALA A 264 -39.76 12.38 26.00
N ASP A 265 -38.75 11.50 26.03
CA ASP A 265 -38.40 10.61 24.95
C ASP A 265 -39.09 9.25 25.15
N PRO A 266 -40.00 8.82 24.28
CA PRO A 266 -40.68 7.53 24.42
C PRO A 266 -39.75 6.33 24.25
N SER A 267 -38.52 6.48 23.74
CA SER A 267 -37.52 5.40 23.66
C SER A 267 -36.51 5.38 24.81
N SER A 268 -36.61 6.34 25.74
CA SER A 268 -35.77 6.42 26.94
C SER A 268 -35.94 5.17 27.82
N VAL A 269 -34.81 4.60 28.25
CA VAL A 269 -34.74 3.39 29.06
C VAL A 269 -33.62 3.50 30.11
N ASP A 270 -33.96 3.16 31.36
CA ASP A 270 -32.99 2.97 32.44
C ASP A 270 -32.28 1.63 32.23
N THR A 271 -31.03 1.66 31.77
CA THR A 271 -30.35 0.48 31.23
C THR A 271 -29.61 -0.32 32.28
N THR A 272 -29.40 -1.60 32.00
CA THR A 272 -28.58 -2.50 32.81
C THR A 272 -27.64 -3.29 31.92
N LEU A 273 -26.41 -3.55 32.42
CA LEU A 273 -25.43 -4.42 31.79
C LEU A 273 -25.12 -5.62 32.67
N ARG A 274 -24.99 -6.80 32.07
CA ARG A 274 -24.39 -7.99 32.70
C ARG A 274 -23.38 -8.65 31.78
N ILE A 275 -22.23 -9.03 32.35
CA ILE A 275 -21.21 -9.82 31.67
C ILE A 275 -21.27 -11.26 32.16
N TYR A 276 -21.24 -12.22 31.24
CA TYR A 276 -21.20 -13.66 31.51
C TYR A 276 -19.93 -14.31 30.96
N ASP A 277 -19.44 -15.33 31.67
CA ASP A 277 -18.36 -16.20 31.20
C ASP A 277 -18.86 -17.27 30.20
N SER A 278 -17.94 -18.05 29.65
CA SER A 278 -18.22 -19.12 28.68
C SER A 278 -19.07 -20.28 29.24
N ALA A 279 -19.19 -20.38 30.56
CA ALA A 279 -20.06 -21.35 31.23
C ALA A 279 -21.45 -20.76 31.57
N GLY A 280 -21.69 -19.50 31.21
CA GLY A 280 -22.94 -18.78 31.46
C GLY A 280 -23.07 -18.22 32.88
N ASN A 281 -22.00 -18.14 33.66
CA ASN A 281 -22.03 -17.49 34.98
C ASN A 281 -21.89 -15.98 34.81
N SER A 282 -22.73 -15.20 35.49
CA SER A 282 -22.55 -13.75 35.54
C SER A 282 -21.33 -13.39 36.39
N ILE A 283 -20.40 -12.64 35.82
CA ILE A 283 -19.13 -12.24 36.44
C ILE A 283 -19.09 -10.75 36.82
N ARG A 284 -19.95 -9.93 36.21
CA ARG A 284 -20.07 -8.50 36.50
C ARG A 284 -21.43 -7.96 36.06
N SER A 285 -21.93 -6.95 36.76
CA SER A 285 -23.16 -6.25 36.38
C SER A 285 -23.12 -4.79 36.82
N SER A 286 -23.85 -3.93 36.12
CA SER A 286 -24.02 -2.52 36.46
C SER A 286 -25.40 -2.03 35.99
N SER A 287 -25.92 -1.00 36.65
CA SER A 287 -27.15 -0.30 36.27
C SER A 287 -27.05 1.21 36.46
N LEU A 288 -25.90 1.71 36.94
CA LEU A 288 -25.70 3.12 37.23
C LEU A 288 -24.23 3.48 37.00
N SER A 289 -24.00 4.64 36.44
CA SER A 289 -22.66 5.20 36.24
C SER A 289 -22.65 6.72 36.38
N SER A 290 -21.46 7.31 36.49
CA SER A 290 -21.33 8.75 36.29
C SER A 290 -21.43 9.05 34.79
N THR A 291 -22.13 10.12 34.42
CA THR A 291 -22.25 10.61 33.03
C THR A 291 -20.93 11.01 32.36
N SER A 292 -19.80 10.94 33.08
CA SER A 292 -18.47 11.16 32.51
C SER A 292 -17.68 9.86 32.30
N SER A 293 -18.21 8.72 32.74
CA SER A 293 -17.63 7.40 32.47
C SER A 293 -18.02 7.03 31.05
N GLY A 294 -17.11 6.44 30.26
CA GLY A 294 -17.39 6.23 28.83
C GLY A 294 -17.05 7.44 27.96
N GLN A 295 -16.85 8.62 28.57
CA GLN A 295 -16.63 9.93 27.92
C GLN A 295 -17.93 10.64 27.54
N GLY A 296 -18.12 11.00 26.25
CA GLY A 296 -19.37 11.56 25.74
C GLY A 296 -20.51 10.54 25.74
N GLY A 297 -21.64 10.88 25.11
CA GLY A 297 -22.74 9.93 24.86
C GLY A 297 -23.68 9.60 26.04
N SER A 298 -23.17 9.46 27.26
CA SER A 298 -23.98 9.20 28.46
C SER A 298 -24.82 10.42 28.85
N THR A 299 -26.15 10.30 28.74
CA THR A 299 -27.09 11.40 29.00
C THR A 299 -27.65 11.38 30.43
N SER A 300 -27.50 10.28 31.16
CA SER A 300 -28.02 10.09 32.51
C SER A 300 -27.11 9.19 33.36
N VAL A 301 -27.28 9.27 34.68
CA VAL A 301 -26.60 8.33 35.61
C VAL A 301 -27.18 6.91 35.53
N ASN A 302 -28.31 6.75 34.84
CA ASN A 302 -29.00 5.49 34.58
C ASN A 302 -28.47 4.78 33.32
N ASP A 303 -27.47 5.36 32.66
CA ASP A 303 -26.72 4.68 31.62
C ASP A 303 -25.67 3.77 32.27
N ALA A 304 -25.78 2.47 31.99
CA ALA A 304 -24.96 1.46 32.63
C ALA A 304 -23.53 1.40 32.04
N TYR A 305 -22.54 1.22 32.93
CA TYR A 305 -21.13 1.15 32.56
C TYR A 305 -20.39 0.06 33.33
N ILE A 306 -19.49 -0.67 32.66
CA ILE A 306 -18.67 -1.74 33.22
C ILE A 306 -17.24 -1.66 32.67
N GLN A 307 -16.26 -1.79 33.57
CA GLN A 307 -14.88 -2.19 33.24
C GLN A 307 -14.57 -3.56 33.84
N HIS A 308 -13.85 -4.40 33.09
CA HIS A 308 -13.47 -5.74 33.54
C HIS A 308 -12.14 -6.19 32.96
N THR A 309 -11.34 -6.93 33.73
CA THR A 309 -10.13 -7.60 33.26
C THR A 309 -10.38 -9.10 33.18
N PHE A 310 -10.29 -9.65 31.97
CA PHE A 310 -10.56 -11.06 31.72
C PHE A 310 -9.32 -11.90 31.99
N THR A 311 -9.41 -12.89 32.88
CA THR A 311 -8.24 -13.69 33.32
C THR A 311 -8.06 -14.98 32.53
N THR A 312 -9.05 -15.39 31.75
CA THR A 312 -9.03 -16.60 30.94
C THR A 312 -9.50 -16.32 29.51
N PRO A 313 -8.85 -16.87 28.48
CA PRO A 313 -9.35 -16.80 27.12
C PRO A 313 -10.67 -17.56 26.97
N GLY A 314 -11.50 -17.14 26.03
CA GLY A 314 -12.78 -17.79 25.72
C GLY A 314 -13.82 -16.80 25.20
N THR A 315 -14.99 -17.33 24.86
CA THR A 315 -16.16 -16.54 24.50
C THR A 315 -16.85 -16.02 25.76
N TYR A 316 -17.14 -14.73 25.79
CA TYR A 316 -17.89 -14.05 26.83
C TYR A 316 -19.13 -13.40 26.23
N TYR A 317 -20.04 -12.96 27.10
CA TYR A 317 -21.30 -12.37 26.69
C TYR A 317 -21.55 -11.08 27.44
N VAL A 318 -22.16 -10.10 26.77
CA VAL A 318 -22.74 -8.90 27.37
C VAL A 318 -24.23 -8.87 27.09
N GLU A 319 -25.02 -8.75 28.14
CA GLU A 319 -26.47 -8.60 28.10
C GLU A 319 -26.83 -7.14 28.39
N VAL A 320 -27.69 -6.57 27.54
CA VAL A 320 -28.33 -5.29 27.75
C VAL A 320 -29.80 -5.55 28.15
N GLY A 321 -30.19 -4.98 29.29
CA GLY A 321 -31.55 -5.04 29.82
C GLY A 321 -32.00 -3.68 30.32
N GLN A 322 -33.18 -3.61 30.91
CA GLN A 322 -33.67 -2.42 31.62
C GLN A 322 -33.77 -2.66 33.12
N TRP A 323 -33.71 -1.62 33.95
CA TRP A 323 -33.85 -1.74 35.39
C TRP A 323 -35.22 -2.34 35.80
N PRO A 324 -35.28 -3.29 36.75
CA PRO A 324 -34.23 -3.85 37.59
C PRO A 324 -33.63 -5.16 37.04
N PHE A 325 -33.13 -5.12 35.81
CA PHE A 325 -32.69 -6.25 34.98
C PHE A 325 -33.81 -7.12 34.40
N ASP A 326 -34.81 -6.45 33.85
CA ASP A 326 -35.88 -7.03 33.03
C ASP A 326 -35.55 -6.90 31.53
N PRO A 327 -36.24 -7.64 30.65
CA PRO A 327 -36.19 -7.45 29.21
C PRO A 327 -36.44 -5.99 28.79
N LEU A 328 -35.75 -5.52 27.75
CA LEU A 328 -35.93 -4.18 27.19
C LEU A 328 -37.34 -4.02 26.63
N ALA A 329 -38.01 -2.92 26.97
CA ALA A 329 -39.33 -2.62 26.41
C ALA A 329 -39.27 -2.45 24.89
N ALA A 330 -40.35 -2.85 24.20
CA ALA A 330 -40.45 -2.68 22.76
C ALA A 330 -40.35 -1.19 22.35
N GLY A 331 -39.36 -0.86 21.51
CA GLY A 331 -39.08 0.50 21.05
C GLY A 331 -38.14 1.31 21.96
N ALA A 332 -37.63 0.74 23.05
CA ALA A 332 -36.53 1.33 23.81
C ALA A 332 -35.25 1.35 22.95
N THR A 333 -34.44 2.40 23.04
CA THR A 333 -33.22 2.53 22.24
C THR A 333 -32.01 2.73 23.13
N TYR A 334 -30.87 2.18 22.73
CA TYR A 334 -29.58 2.43 23.38
C TYR A 334 -28.45 2.31 22.36
N THR A 335 -27.28 2.82 22.74
CA THR A 335 -26.02 2.56 22.03
C THR A 335 -25.06 1.85 22.97
N LEU A 336 -24.62 0.65 22.64
CA LEU A 336 -23.63 -0.11 23.41
C LEU A 336 -22.24 0.07 22.79
N ASN A 337 -21.32 0.72 23.49
CA ASN A 337 -19.91 0.71 23.13
C ASN A 337 -19.19 -0.43 23.85
N VAL A 338 -18.41 -1.20 23.09
CA VAL A 338 -17.57 -2.28 23.61
C VAL A 338 -16.14 -2.02 23.19
N SER A 339 -15.25 -1.84 24.16
CA SER A 339 -13.79 -1.78 23.93
C SER A 339 -13.13 -3.01 24.53
N LEU A 340 -12.20 -3.63 23.83
CA LEU A 340 -11.49 -4.83 24.31
C LEU A 340 -10.02 -4.82 23.88
N GLU A 341 -9.10 -4.84 24.85
CA GLU A 341 -7.68 -4.95 24.58
C GLU A 341 -7.33 -6.28 23.90
N ASN A 342 -6.34 -6.23 23.00
CA ASN A 342 -5.87 -7.36 22.21
C ASN A 342 -6.94 -7.96 21.27
N HIS A 343 -8.03 -7.24 21.03
CA HIS A 343 -9.02 -7.60 20.02
C HIS A 343 -8.58 -7.13 18.63
N SER A 344 -8.86 -7.89 17.58
CA SER A 344 -8.49 -7.48 16.21
C SER A 344 -9.42 -6.38 15.69
N THR A 345 -8.87 -5.36 15.03
CA THR A 345 -9.63 -4.31 14.31
C THR A 345 -10.12 -4.75 12.92
N GLY A 346 -10.07 -6.04 12.61
CA GLY A 346 -10.50 -6.63 11.33
C GLY A 346 -11.69 -7.59 11.45
N GLY A 347 -12.27 -7.71 12.64
CA GLY A 347 -13.33 -8.66 12.93
C GLY A 347 -14.69 -8.13 12.53
N GLY A 348 -14.94 -7.86 11.25
CA GLY A 348 -16.31 -7.76 10.79
C GLY A 348 -16.54 -7.21 9.41
N GLY A 349 -17.50 -7.82 8.72
CA GLY A 349 -17.78 -7.60 7.31
C GLY A 349 -17.94 -6.12 6.98
N PHE A 350 -16.93 -5.55 6.34
CA PHE A 350 -17.13 -4.40 5.49
C PHE A 350 -18.16 -4.81 4.43
N THR A 351 -19.37 -4.27 4.50
CA THR A 351 -20.35 -4.31 3.41
C THR A 351 -19.99 -3.31 2.30
N GLY A 352 -18.68 -3.13 2.07
CA GLY A 352 -18.09 -2.23 1.08
C GLY A 352 -17.45 -3.02 -0.06
N SER A 353 -17.59 -2.48 -1.27
CA SER A 353 -17.00 -2.94 -2.51
C SER A 353 -15.49 -3.23 -2.44
N GLY A 354 -15.03 -4.23 -3.19
CA GLY A 354 -13.60 -4.58 -3.28
C GLY A 354 -13.15 -5.76 -2.43
N ARG A 355 -14.03 -6.75 -2.24
CA ARG A 355 -13.76 -8.00 -1.49
C ARG A 355 -14.12 -9.24 -2.29
N GLN A 356 -14.49 -9.08 -3.55
CA GLN A 356 -14.59 -10.20 -4.48
C GLN A 356 -13.18 -10.60 -4.89
N SER A 357 -13.00 -11.84 -5.31
CA SER A 357 -11.69 -12.34 -5.72
C SER A 357 -11.80 -13.18 -6.99
N PHE A 358 -10.70 -13.28 -7.73
CA PHE A 358 -10.58 -14.31 -8.74
C PHE A 358 -10.38 -15.65 -8.04
N TYR A 359 -11.15 -16.66 -8.45
CA TYR A 359 -11.13 -17.98 -7.86
C TYR A 359 -10.99 -19.06 -8.93
N PHE A 360 -10.02 -19.94 -8.74
CA PHE A 360 -9.87 -21.16 -9.49
C PHE A 360 -10.55 -22.32 -8.76
N GLY A 361 -11.76 -22.66 -9.19
CA GLY A 361 -12.46 -23.87 -8.76
C GLY A 361 -13.92 -23.90 -9.21
N ASN A 362 -14.68 -24.90 -8.78
CA ASN A 362 -16.08 -24.99 -9.18
C ASN A 362 -16.95 -24.02 -8.37
N ALA A 363 -17.68 -23.14 -9.05
CA ALA A 363 -18.54 -22.13 -8.44
C ALA A 363 -19.65 -22.71 -7.54
N THR A 364 -20.10 -23.94 -7.79
CA THR A 364 -21.20 -24.58 -7.05
C THR A 364 -20.70 -25.43 -5.89
N THR A 365 -19.65 -26.22 -6.10
CA THR A 365 -19.16 -27.16 -5.09
C THR A 365 -18.02 -26.60 -4.24
N ASN A 366 -17.51 -25.42 -4.58
CA ASN A 366 -16.36 -24.79 -3.96
C ASN A 366 -15.16 -25.76 -3.86
N SER A 367 -14.83 -26.39 -4.98
CA SER A 367 -13.77 -27.39 -5.06
C SER A 367 -13.13 -27.44 -6.45
N VAL A 368 -11.86 -27.79 -6.51
CA VAL A 368 -11.14 -28.12 -7.77
C VAL A 368 -11.12 -29.65 -7.94
N ALA A 369 -11.39 -30.18 -9.13
CA ALA A 369 -11.33 -31.63 -9.39
C ALA A 369 -9.96 -32.08 -9.96
N PRO A 370 -9.52 -33.33 -9.75
CA PRO A 370 -8.35 -33.86 -10.47
C PRO A 370 -8.53 -33.74 -11.98
N GLY A 371 -7.53 -33.17 -12.67
CA GLY A 371 -7.55 -32.88 -14.09
C GLY A 371 -7.96 -31.45 -14.46
N ASP A 372 -8.47 -30.66 -13.50
CA ASP A 372 -8.68 -29.22 -13.72
C ASP A 372 -7.33 -28.49 -13.78
N ALA A 373 -7.18 -27.64 -14.79
CA ALA A 373 -5.98 -26.85 -15.03
C ALA A 373 -6.32 -25.66 -15.92
N GLY A 374 -5.75 -24.49 -15.62
CA GLY A 374 -5.96 -23.28 -16.41
C GLY A 374 -5.22 -22.07 -15.89
N GLY A 375 -5.11 -21.08 -16.77
CA GLY A 375 -4.46 -19.80 -16.50
C GLY A 375 -5.43 -18.63 -16.54
N LEU A 376 -5.14 -17.61 -15.75
CA LEU A 376 -5.74 -16.28 -15.81
C LEU A 376 -4.64 -15.33 -16.29
N LEU A 377 -4.85 -14.71 -17.46
CA LEU A 377 -3.85 -13.87 -18.14
C LEU A 377 -4.32 -12.42 -18.17
N SER A 378 -3.46 -11.49 -17.76
CA SER A 378 -3.77 -10.07 -17.71
C SER A 378 -3.80 -9.42 -19.10
N ASN A 379 -4.38 -8.22 -19.16
CA ASN A 379 -4.07 -7.21 -20.16
C ASN A 379 -2.59 -6.80 -20.08
N PRO A 380 -2.00 -6.27 -21.17
CA PRO A 380 -0.61 -5.86 -21.16
C PRO A 380 -0.32 -4.69 -20.24
N PHE A 381 0.85 -4.68 -19.62
CA PHE A 381 1.44 -3.55 -18.92
C PHE A 381 2.89 -3.33 -19.39
N SER A 382 3.49 -2.21 -18.97
CA SER A 382 4.83 -1.80 -19.40
C SER A 382 5.71 -1.45 -18.22
N LEU A 383 6.97 -1.88 -18.26
CA LEU A 383 8.05 -1.38 -17.39
C LEU A 383 9.09 -0.61 -18.21
N LYS A 384 8.75 -0.21 -19.44
CA LYS A 384 9.62 0.60 -20.30
C LYS A 384 9.88 1.96 -19.63
N GLY A 385 11.15 2.36 -19.59
CA GLY A 385 11.58 3.64 -19.02
C GLY A 385 11.84 3.63 -17.51
N TYR A 386 11.65 2.48 -16.85
CA TYR A 386 12.02 2.23 -15.46
C TYR A 386 13.25 1.33 -15.36
N SER A 387 13.98 1.47 -14.26
CA SER A 387 15.13 0.64 -13.89
C SER A 387 14.74 -0.47 -12.90
N ALA A 388 15.64 -1.43 -12.67
CA ALA A 388 15.46 -2.38 -11.57
C ALA A 388 15.64 -1.70 -10.19
N GLU A 389 16.43 -0.63 -10.13
CA GLU A 389 16.65 0.17 -8.90
C GLU A 389 15.42 0.98 -8.51
N ASP A 390 14.46 1.20 -9.44
CA ASP A 390 13.16 1.82 -9.15
C ASP A 390 12.23 0.88 -8.35
N LEU A 391 12.66 -0.36 -8.13
CA LEU A 391 11.94 -1.42 -7.41
C LEU A 391 10.50 -1.66 -7.92
N PRO A 392 10.28 -1.92 -9.22
CA PRO A 392 8.97 -2.34 -9.72
C PRO A 392 8.58 -3.66 -9.02
N THR A 393 7.43 -3.64 -8.34
CA THR A 393 7.01 -4.73 -7.44
C THR A 393 5.55 -5.10 -7.71
N LEU A 394 5.28 -6.41 -7.73
CA LEU A 394 3.93 -6.99 -7.77
C LEU A 394 3.48 -7.37 -6.36
N TYR A 395 2.33 -6.86 -5.96
CA TYR A 395 1.63 -7.24 -4.74
C TYR A 395 0.33 -7.95 -5.13
N PHE A 396 0.02 -9.05 -4.45
CA PHE A 396 -1.33 -9.63 -4.50
C PHE A 396 -1.61 -10.43 -3.24
N ASN A 397 -2.88 -10.45 -2.85
CA ASN A 397 -3.38 -11.28 -1.79
C ASN A 397 -3.88 -12.61 -2.36
N TYR A 398 -3.64 -13.70 -1.65
CA TYR A 398 -4.05 -15.03 -2.09
C TYR A 398 -4.47 -15.95 -0.94
N TYR A 399 -5.35 -16.88 -1.28
CA TYR A 399 -5.67 -18.05 -0.48
C TYR A 399 -5.47 -19.28 -1.33
N ALA A 400 -4.61 -20.22 -0.91
CA ALA A 400 -4.34 -21.44 -1.67
C ALA A 400 -4.54 -22.69 -0.80
N ASP A 401 -5.63 -23.40 -1.05
CA ASP A 401 -5.90 -24.75 -0.54
C ASP A 401 -5.72 -25.76 -1.68
N LEU A 402 -4.49 -26.25 -1.82
CA LEU A 402 -4.15 -27.33 -2.74
C LEU A 402 -3.26 -28.38 -2.04
N ASN A 403 -3.16 -29.57 -2.62
CA ASN A 403 -2.14 -30.53 -2.19
C ASN A 403 -0.82 -30.23 -2.91
N PHE A 404 0.04 -29.40 -2.30
CA PHE A 404 1.30 -28.94 -2.93
C PHE A 404 2.32 -30.05 -3.24
N ALA A 405 2.10 -31.28 -2.78
CA ALA A 405 2.90 -32.42 -3.22
C ALA A 405 2.54 -32.91 -4.63
N GLN A 406 1.40 -32.48 -5.18
CA GLN A 406 0.83 -32.98 -6.45
C GLN A 406 0.30 -31.86 -7.34
N ASP A 407 -0.21 -30.80 -6.73
CA ASP A 407 -0.92 -29.70 -7.36
C ASP A 407 -0.04 -28.45 -7.37
N PHE A 408 -0.25 -27.59 -8.38
CA PHE A 408 0.60 -26.43 -8.60
C PHE A 408 -0.24 -25.16 -8.72
N PHE A 409 0.20 -24.12 -8.02
CA PHE A 409 -0.11 -22.73 -8.28
C PHE A 409 1.19 -21.98 -8.61
N GLN A 410 1.18 -21.27 -9.73
CA GLN A 410 2.35 -20.60 -10.30
C GLN A 410 1.98 -19.19 -10.79
N VAL A 411 2.89 -18.25 -10.60
CA VAL A 411 2.81 -16.87 -11.08
C VAL A 411 3.93 -16.64 -12.08
N SER A 412 3.61 -16.07 -13.24
CA SER A 412 4.58 -15.81 -14.30
C SER A 412 4.39 -14.45 -14.95
N ILE A 413 5.50 -13.88 -15.44
CA ILE A 413 5.50 -12.79 -16.41
C ILE A 413 5.64 -13.36 -17.83
N VAL A 414 4.76 -12.94 -18.73
CA VAL A 414 4.79 -13.31 -20.15
C VAL A 414 5.24 -12.10 -20.95
N GLU A 415 6.35 -12.24 -21.67
CA GLU A 415 6.86 -11.22 -22.56
C GLU A 415 6.04 -11.12 -23.85
N SER A 416 6.21 -10.00 -24.57
CA SER A 416 5.65 -9.82 -25.92
C SER A 416 6.08 -10.89 -26.94
N SER A 417 7.23 -11.54 -26.71
CA SER A 417 7.74 -12.66 -27.49
C SER A 417 6.94 -13.96 -27.30
N GLY A 418 6.13 -14.03 -26.24
CA GLY A 418 5.46 -15.24 -25.75
C GLY A 418 6.31 -16.07 -24.78
N ALA A 419 7.55 -15.64 -24.46
CA ALA A 419 8.34 -16.25 -23.40
C ALA A 419 7.65 -16.07 -22.04
N SER A 420 7.66 -17.12 -21.22
CA SER A 420 7.00 -17.15 -19.90
C SER A 420 8.07 -17.38 -18.83
N HIS A 421 8.11 -16.49 -17.84
CA HIS A 421 9.09 -16.48 -16.76
C HIS A 421 8.37 -16.69 -15.45
N VAL A 422 8.63 -17.81 -14.78
CA VAL A 422 8.07 -18.10 -13.47
C VAL A 422 8.75 -17.21 -12.46
N ILE A 423 7.96 -16.51 -11.65
CA ILE A 423 8.46 -15.58 -10.60
C ILE A 423 8.04 -16.01 -9.20
N ALA A 424 6.97 -16.80 -9.08
CA ALA A 424 6.60 -17.43 -7.82
C ALA A 424 5.91 -18.77 -8.05
N SER A 425 6.13 -19.73 -7.15
CA SER A 425 5.57 -21.08 -7.30
C SER A 425 5.39 -21.78 -5.96
N THR A 426 4.39 -22.65 -5.92
CA THR A 426 4.18 -23.63 -4.83
C THR A 426 5.06 -24.87 -4.97
N ASN A 427 5.70 -25.07 -6.13
CA ASN A 427 6.51 -26.24 -6.43
C ASN A 427 7.97 -26.05 -6.02
N SER A 428 8.47 -26.96 -5.17
CA SER A 428 9.88 -26.95 -4.74
C SER A 428 10.89 -27.07 -5.87
N THR A 429 10.56 -27.67 -7.01
CA THR A 429 11.49 -27.70 -8.14
C THR A 429 11.74 -26.32 -8.73
N ASP A 430 10.77 -25.42 -8.59
CA ASP A 430 10.82 -24.06 -9.13
C ASP A 430 11.53 -23.15 -8.11
N TYR A 431 11.02 -23.04 -6.88
CA TYR A 431 11.58 -22.14 -5.86
C TYR A 431 12.94 -22.58 -5.26
N ASN A 432 13.48 -23.72 -5.71
CA ASN A 432 14.90 -24.03 -5.49
C ASN A 432 15.83 -23.12 -6.31
N ASP A 433 15.32 -22.48 -7.36
CA ASP A 433 15.94 -21.31 -7.98
C ASP A 433 15.71 -20.10 -7.06
N PRO A 434 16.77 -19.46 -6.52
CA PRO A 434 16.61 -18.33 -5.61
C PRO A 434 15.98 -17.09 -6.25
N THR A 435 15.76 -17.06 -7.57
CA THR A 435 15.02 -15.97 -8.23
C THR A 435 13.51 -16.22 -8.32
N ILE A 436 13.01 -17.34 -7.76
CA ILE A 436 11.59 -17.70 -7.77
C ILE A 436 11.11 -17.78 -6.33
N ASP A 437 10.14 -16.94 -6.00
CA ASP A 437 9.59 -16.88 -4.65
C ASP A 437 8.69 -18.09 -4.34
N GLN A 438 8.77 -18.55 -3.10
CA GLN A 438 7.90 -19.62 -2.64
C GLN A 438 6.50 -19.08 -2.31
N ILE A 439 5.49 -19.61 -2.99
CA ILE A 439 4.10 -19.47 -2.57
C ILE A 439 3.83 -20.53 -1.50
N THR A 440 3.52 -20.09 -0.28
CA THR A 440 3.27 -20.99 0.83
C THR A 440 1.79 -21.34 0.94
N GLY A 441 1.49 -22.55 1.41
CA GLY A 441 0.12 -23.08 1.42
C GLY A 441 -0.63 -22.70 2.67
N ASN A 442 -1.96 -22.64 2.56
CA ASN A 442 -2.83 -22.17 3.63
C ASN A 442 -3.79 -23.29 4.04
N ALA A 443 -3.27 -24.34 4.69
CA ALA A 443 -4.10 -25.33 5.38
C ALA A 443 -4.84 -24.72 6.61
N PHE A 444 -4.56 -23.45 6.91
CA PHE A 444 -5.24 -22.61 7.91
C PHE A 444 -6.01 -21.49 7.19
N SER A 445 -7.11 -21.02 7.77
CA SER A 445 -8.17 -20.21 7.16
C SER A 445 -7.82 -18.75 6.80
N GLN A 446 -6.54 -18.41 6.58
CA GLN A 446 -6.07 -17.03 6.44
C GLN A 446 -5.56 -16.73 5.02
N TRP A 447 -5.82 -15.51 4.55
CA TRP A 447 -5.24 -14.96 3.33
C TRP A 447 -3.79 -14.54 3.57
N LYS A 448 -2.94 -14.67 2.55
CA LYS A 448 -1.55 -14.22 2.57
C LYS A 448 -1.32 -13.17 1.50
N GLN A 449 -0.23 -12.42 1.62
CA GLN A 449 0.25 -11.54 0.56
C GLN A 449 1.51 -12.13 -0.07
N SER A 450 1.65 -11.99 -1.39
CA SER A 450 2.93 -12.10 -2.09
C SER A 450 3.41 -10.71 -2.49
N ARG A 451 4.70 -10.43 -2.28
CA ARG A 451 5.41 -9.22 -2.73
C ARG A 451 6.58 -9.66 -3.58
N LEU A 452 6.45 -9.56 -4.91
CA LEU A 452 7.38 -10.14 -5.88
C LEU A 452 8.13 -9.03 -6.64
N ASP A 453 9.46 -9.14 -6.71
CA ASP A 453 10.30 -8.24 -7.50
C ASP A 453 10.09 -8.44 -9.01
N LEU A 454 9.91 -7.34 -9.74
CA LEU A 454 9.81 -7.33 -11.20
C LEU A 454 11.03 -6.67 -11.88
N GLY A 455 12.10 -6.35 -11.13
CA GLY A 455 13.28 -5.64 -11.63
C GLY A 455 13.95 -6.31 -12.83
N ASN A 456 13.91 -7.65 -12.92
CA ASN A 456 14.42 -8.40 -14.08
C ASN A 456 13.66 -8.12 -15.39
N PHE A 457 12.48 -7.52 -15.32
CA PHE A 457 11.65 -7.13 -16.46
C PHE A 457 11.66 -5.61 -16.70
N ALA A 458 12.42 -4.85 -15.91
CA ALA A 458 12.58 -3.41 -16.09
C ALA A 458 13.08 -3.08 -17.51
N GLY A 459 12.54 -2.03 -18.08
CA GLY A 459 12.80 -1.61 -19.45
C GLY A 459 12.04 -2.37 -20.54
N LEU A 460 11.35 -3.47 -20.22
CA LEU A 460 10.52 -4.23 -21.16
C LEU A 460 9.10 -3.67 -21.28
N ASP A 461 8.49 -3.88 -22.43
CA ASP A 461 7.14 -3.41 -22.76
C ASP A 461 6.22 -4.57 -23.13
N ASN A 462 4.90 -4.34 -23.06
CA ASN A 462 3.86 -5.30 -23.43
C ASN A 462 4.01 -6.65 -22.70
N LEU A 463 4.32 -6.55 -21.40
CA LEU A 463 4.37 -7.66 -20.45
C LEU A 463 2.95 -8.05 -20.03
N ARG A 464 2.74 -9.31 -19.63
CA ARG A 464 1.48 -9.78 -19.04
C ARG A 464 1.74 -10.60 -17.79
N LEU A 465 0.89 -10.47 -16.80
CA LEU A 465 0.88 -11.30 -15.60
C LEU A 465 0.00 -12.53 -15.84
N ARG A 466 0.47 -13.70 -15.43
CA ARG A 466 -0.28 -14.96 -15.54
C ARG A 466 -0.32 -15.71 -14.21
N PHE A 467 -1.52 -16.09 -13.78
CA PHE A 467 -1.75 -17.00 -12.67
C PHE A 467 -2.18 -18.37 -13.21
N ASP A 468 -1.41 -19.42 -12.98
CA ASP A 468 -1.74 -20.79 -13.41
C ASP A 468 -2.01 -21.70 -12.22
N VAL A 469 -3.09 -22.45 -12.32
CA VAL A 469 -3.35 -23.58 -11.43
C VAL A 469 -3.39 -24.86 -12.25
N SER A 470 -2.71 -25.89 -11.77
CA SER A 470 -2.74 -27.22 -12.37
C SER A 470 -2.93 -28.28 -11.31
N ARG A 471 -4.02 -29.04 -11.44
CA ARG A 471 -4.29 -30.22 -10.62
C ARG A 471 -4.23 -31.47 -11.51
N PRO A 472 -3.12 -32.22 -11.53
CA PRO A 472 -3.01 -33.44 -12.34
C PRO A 472 -4.16 -34.43 -12.11
N ALA A 473 -4.50 -35.22 -13.14
CA ALA A 473 -5.56 -36.23 -13.02
C ALA A 473 -5.28 -37.33 -11.97
N THR A 474 -4.01 -37.47 -11.56
CA THR A 474 -3.56 -38.39 -10.50
C THR A 474 -3.63 -37.80 -9.10
N SER A 475 -3.99 -36.52 -8.97
CA SER A 475 -4.07 -35.84 -7.68
C SER A 475 -5.15 -36.43 -6.79
N THR A 476 -4.92 -36.37 -5.48
CA THR A 476 -5.77 -36.97 -4.45
C THR A 476 -6.21 -35.94 -3.42
N GLY A 477 -7.25 -36.27 -2.64
CA GLY A 477 -7.86 -35.36 -1.66
C GLY A 477 -8.92 -34.45 -2.27
N ALA A 478 -9.66 -33.75 -1.40
CA ALA A 478 -10.52 -32.64 -1.78
C ALA A 478 -9.76 -31.35 -1.50
N GLN A 479 -9.86 -30.39 -2.42
CA GLN A 479 -9.18 -29.10 -2.38
C GLN A 479 -10.19 -28.05 -2.80
N GLU A 480 -10.25 -26.95 -2.07
CA GLU A 480 -11.10 -25.81 -2.41
C GLU A 480 -10.59 -25.11 -3.68
N GLY A 481 -9.29 -24.84 -3.76
CA GLY A 481 -8.67 -24.17 -4.91
C GLY A 481 -7.82 -22.96 -4.52
N VAL A 482 -7.76 -21.99 -5.43
CA VAL A 482 -6.92 -20.79 -5.26
C VAL A 482 -7.76 -19.54 -5.46
N TYR A 483 -7.57 -18.55 -4.60
CA TYR A 483 -8.15 -17.22 -4.68
C TYR A 483 -7.02 -16.20 -4.81
N VAL A 484 -7.23 -15.16 -5.61
CA VAL A 484 -6.33 -14.03 -5.79
C VAL A 484 -7.14 -12.73 -5.76
N ASP A 485 -6.65 -11.75 -5.02
CA ASP A 485 -7.27 -10.44 -4.82
C ASP A 485 -6.19 -9.35 -4.62
N ASP A 486 -6.59 -8.08 -4.62
CA ASP A 486 -5.77 -6.89 -4.36
C ASP A 486 -4.45 -6.85 -5.14
N ILE A 487 -4.55 -6.92 -6.47
CA ILE A 487 -3.40 -7.00 -7.37
C ILE A 487 -2.89 -5.59 -7.65
N ILE A 488 -1.66 -5.30 -7.26
CA ILE A 488 -1.02 -4.00 -7.47
C ILE A 488 0.33 -4.21 -8.17
N ILE A 489 0.58 -3.45 -9.23
CA ILE A 489 1.92 -3.28 -9.81
C ILE A 489 2.31 -1.82 -9.60
N GLY A 490 3.36 -1.59 -8.81
CA GLY A 490 3.86 -0.25 -8.49
C GLY A 490 5.32 -0.26 -8.06
N PHE A 491 5.79 0.81 -7.43
CA PHE A 491 7.20 1.01 -7.12
C PHE A 491 7.42 1.13 -5.61
N ALA A 492 8.39 0.38 -5.08
CA ALA A 492 8.70 0.36 -3.65
C ALA A 492 9.84 1.33 -3.26
N GLU A 493 10.54 1.93 -4.23
CA GLU A 493 11.75 2.73 -3.98
C GLU A 493 11.51 4.01 -3.14
N ARG A 494 10.26 4.50 -3.14
CA ARG A 494 9.82 5.65 -2.32
C ARG A 494 9.18 5.22 -1.01
N GLY A 495 9.28 3.94 -0.67
CA GLY A 495 8.66 3.32 0.47
C GLY A 495 7.29 2.69 0.18
N GLU A 496 6.80 1.99 1.18
CA GLU A 496 5.55 1.25 1.18
C GLU A 496 4.74 1.63 2.41
N MET A 497 3.42 1.69 2.26
CA MET A 497 2.48 1.79 3.37
C MET A 497 2.24 0.40 3.94
N VAL A 498 2.01 0.37 5.24
CA VAL A 498 1.65 -0.83 5.99
C VAL A 498 0.20 -0.73 6.43
N VAL A 499 -0.56 -1.78 6.16
CA VAL A 499 -1.97 -1.91 6.52
C VAL A 499 -2.18 -3.19 7.33
N GLY A 500 -3.11 -3.16 8.29
CA GLY A 500 -3.41 -4.33 9.13
C GLY A 500 -2.39 -4.65 10.22
N ALA A 501 -1.35 -3.82 10.40
CA ALA A 501 -0.42 -3.97 11.52
C ALA A 501 -1.13 -3.69 12.86
N PRO A 502 -1.00 -4.57 13.87
CA PRO A 502 -1.49 -4.28 15.22
C PRO A 502 -0.61 -3.25 15.94
N ALA A 503 -1.15 -2.61 16.98
CA ALA A 503 -0.38 -1.82 17.93
C ALA A 503 0.70 -2.68 18.65
N PHE A 504 1.69 -2.03 19.26
CA PHE A 504 2.80 -2.68 19.97
C PHE A 504 3.61 -3.67 19.11
N SER A 505 3.77 -3.37 17.82
CA SER A 505 4.44 -4.23 16.82
C SER A 505 5.90 -3.87 16.54
N ALA A 506 6.57 -3.18 17.47
CA ALA A 506 7.91 -2.62 17.29
C ALA A 506 9.09 -3.59 17.55
N ASP A 507 8.82 -4.89 17.70
CA ASP A 507 9.87 -5.92 17.83
C ASP A 507 10.52 -6.24 16.48
N PHE A 508 11.80 -6.62 16.48
CA PHE A 508 12.56 -6.97 15.27
C PHE A 508 13.04 -8.42 15.28
N VAL A 509 13.01 -9.09 14.13
CA VAL A 509 13.50 -10.46 13.90
C VAL A 509 14.50 -10.46 12.73
N ASP A 510 15.15 -11.60 12.51
CA ASP A 510 16.04 -11.77 11.35
C ASP A 510 15.23 -11.66 10.05
N ASN A 511 15.79 -10.95 9.07
CA ASN A 511 15.20 -10.84 7.74
C ASN A 511 15.36 -12.17 6.99
N PRO A 512 14.27 -12.89 6.66
CA PRO A 512 14.36 -14.16 5.93
C PRO A 512 14.91 -14.00 4.51
N ASP A 513 14.78 -12.80 3.92
CA ASP A 513 15.19 -12.50 2.54
C ASP A 513 16.68 -12.18 2.42
N VAL A 514 17.35 -11.93 3.56
CA VAL A 514 18.78 -11.64 3.61
C VAL A 514 19.47 -12.73 4.44
N PRO A 515 20.10 -13.73 3.79
CA PRO A 515 20.79 -14.79 4.50
C PRO A 515 21.84 -14.19 5.45
N ASN A 516 21.86 -14.65 6.71
CA ASN A 516 22.85 -14.28 7.71
C ASN A 516 24.26 -14.71 7.22
N SER A 517 24.88 -13.86 6.40
CA SER A 517 26.20 -14.09 5.85
C SER A 517 27.20 -13.45 6.79
N THR A 518 28.28 -14.16 7.09
CA THR A 518 29.37 -13.71 7.98
C THR A 518 30.17 -12.52 7.43
N SER A 519 29.71 -11.88 6.36
CA SER A 519 30.36 -10.79 5.63
C SER A 519 29.57 -9.49 5.64
N GLN A 520 28.46 -9.39 6.40
CA GLN A 520 27.72 -8.14 6.54
C GLN A 520 28.48 -7.13 7.41
N ILE A 521 28.43 -5.87 6.98
CA ILE A 521 28.93 -4.74 7.75
C ILE A 521 27.74 -4.28 8.60
N LEU A 522 27.85 -4.34 9.93
CA LEU A 522 26.77 -3.97 10.87
C LEU A 522 27.08 -2.68 11.65
N SER A 523 28.16 -2.00 11.28
CA SER A 523 28.61 -0.77 11.93
C SER A 523 29.04 0.23 10.86
N GLY A 524 28.47 1.42 10.90
CA GLY A 524 28.79 2.52 10.00
C GLY A 524 28.10 3.79 10.49
N ALA A 525 28.62 4.94 10.08
CA ALA A 525 27.87 6.18 10.23
C ALA A 525 26.72 6.18 9.21
N TYR A 526 25.61 6.77 9.58
CA TYR A 526 24.50 7.11 8.69
C TYR A 526 23.99 8.49 9.11
N GLN A 527 23.24 9.13 8.24
CA GLN A 527 22.50 10.34 8.57
C GLN A 527 21.02 10.08 8.32
N LEU A 528 20.19 10.38 9.31
CA LEU A 528 18.73 10.38 9.14
C LEU A 528 18.30 11.83 8.90
N GLU A 529 17.76 12.10 7.73
CA GLU A 529 17.06 13.34 7.42
C GLU A 529 15.55 13.12 7.48
N MET A 530 14.85 14.03 8.15
CA MET A 530 13.39 14.11 8.14
C MET A 530 13.01 15.53 7.76
N ARG A 531 12.27 15.68 6.67
CA ARG A 531 11.95 17.00 6.10
C ARG A 531 10.51 17.09 5.63
N ARG A 532 9.99 18.31 5.58
CA ARG A 532 8.72 18.60 4.92
C ARG A 532 8.90 18.46 3.42
N ALA A 533 7.92 17.86 2.77
CA ALA A 533 7.85 17.79 1.32
C ALA A 533 6.73 18.67 0.77
N SER A 534 6.63 18.74 -0.56
CA SER A 534 5.47 19.36 -1.19
C SER A 534 4.19 18.62 -0.81
N ASP A 535 3.07 19.33 -0.68
CA ASP A 535 1.79 18.69 -0.37
C ASP A 535 1.21 18.01 -1.63
N PHE A 536 0.64 16.81 -1.47
CA PHE A 536 0.06 16.00 -2.57
C PHE A 536 -1.47 15.87 -2.46
N GLY A 537 -2.04 16.63 -1.55
CA GLY A 537 -3.43 16.55 -1.18
C GLY A 537 -3.74 17.55 -0.09
N ARG A 538 -4.94 17.43 0.47
CA ARG A 538 -5.43 18.31 1.51
C ARG A 538 -6.13 17.53 2.61
N SER A 539 -6.01 18.04 3.84
CA SER A 539 -6.84 17.57 4.95
C SER A 539 -8.29 17.96 4.70
N ILE A 540 -9.22 17.04 4.94
CA ILE A 540 -10.65 17.32 4.91
C ILE A 540 -11.14 17.44 6.34
N SER A 541 -11.86 18.53 6.64
CA SER A 541 -12.64 18.63 7.88
C SER A 541 -13.86 17.74 7.77
N ALA A 542 -13.78 16.52 8.30
CA ALA A 542 -14.92 15.63 8.42
C ALA A 542 -15.85 16.10 9.57
N PRO A 543 -17.18 15.93 9.49
CA PRO A 543 -18.14 16.38 10.51
C PRO A 543 -17.95 15.81 11.93
N ASN A 544 -16.98 14.92 12.13
CA ASN A 544 -16.75 14.11 13.32
C ASN A 544 -15.25 14.05 13.73
N SER A 545 -14.40 14.96 13.26
CA SER A 545 -12.94 14.97 13.54
C SER A 545 -12.19 13.70 13.14
N LEU A 546 -12.72 12.89 12.20
CA LEU A 546 -11.95 11.79 11.62
C LEU A 546 -10.74 12.33 10.87
N ILE A 547 -9.63 11.59 10.96
CA ILE A 547 -8.49 11.77 10.05
C ILE A 547 -8.99 11.47 8.64
N SER A 548 -9.00 12.48 7.79
CA SER A 548 -9.42 12.36 6.41
C SER A 548 -8.51 13.21 5.54
N TYR A 549 -8.01 12.59 4.49
CA TYR A 549 -7.10 13.22 3.54
C TYR A 549 -7.64 12.99 2.14
N SER A 550 -7.64 14.03 1.31
CA SER A 550 -7.93 13.90 -0.11
C SER A 550 -6.61 13.96 -0.84
N LEU A 551 -6.24 12.88 -1.52
CA LEU A 551 -5.18 12.93 -2.52
C LEU A 551 -5.65 13.79 -3.70
N GLU A 552 -4.83 14.72 -4.16
CA GLU A 552 -5.14 15.62 -5.27
C GLU A 552 -4.21 15.42 -6.48
N ARG A 553 -3.06 14.77 -6.27
CA ARG A 553 -2.09 14.41 -7.30
C ARG A 553 -1.22 13.24 -6.87
N THR A 554 -0.61 12.57 -7.85
CA THR A 554 0.41 11.53 -7.68
C THR A 554 1.65 11.91 -8.47
N ILE A 555 2.71 11.12 -8.28
CA ILE A 555 3.99 11.27 -8.99
C ILE A 555 4.28 10.00 -9.76
N ASP A 556 4.90 10.14 -10.93
CA ASP A 556 5.70 9.04 -11.46
C ASP A 556 6.94 8.90 -10.58
N THR A 557 7.40 7.67 -10.34
CA THR A 557 8.53 7.45 -9.43
C THR A 557 9.81 8.16 -9.91
N ASN A 558 9.97 8.30 -11.22
CA ASN A 558 11.07 8.99 -11.89
C ASN A 558 10.81 10.50 -12.12
N ASP A 559 9.74 11.07 -11.56
CA ASP A 559 9.56 12.50 -11.54
C ASP A 559 10.54 13.17 -10.57
N ARG A 560 11.13 14.26 -11.05
CA ARG A 560 12.05 15.08 -10.25
C ARG A 560 11.26 16.00 -9.35
N LEU A 561 11.47 15.89 -8.04
CA LEU A 561 10.76 16.70 -7.04
C LEU A 561 11.56 17.94 -6.60
N ALA A 562 12.58 18.30 -7.39
CA ALA A 562 13.39 19.50 -7.25
C ALA A 562 13.26 20.40 -8.48
N GLN A 563 13.75 21.65 -8.37
CA GLN A 563 13.73 22.61 -9.48
C GLN A 563 14.85 22.29 -10.48
N GLU A 564 14.63 21.29 -11.32
CA GLU A 564 15.62 20.80 -12.27
C GLU A 564 14.98 20.49 -13.64
N THR A 565 15.82 20.23 -14.65
CA THR A 565 15.35 20.08 -16.05
C THR A 565 15.39 18.63 -16.50
N THR A 566 14.31 18.16 -17.11
CA THR A 566 14.24 16.86 -17.79
C THR A 566 13.81 17.09 -19.24
N LEU A 567 14.57 16.55 -20.20
CA LEU A 567 14.17 16.57 -21.61
C LEU A 567 13.24 15.39 -21.89
N VAL A 568 12.05 15.64 -22.41
CA VAL A 568 11.19 14.59 -22.99
C VAL A 568 11.46 14.49 -24.49
N VAL A 569 12.19 13.46 -24.88
CA VAL A 569 12.74 13.34 -26.23
C VAL A 569 11.71 12.72 -27.18
N PRO A 570 11.43 13.35 -28.34
CA PRO A 570 10.48 12.80 -29.29
C PRO A 570 11.10 11.69 -30.15
N SER A 571 10.25 10.94 -30.83
CA SER A 571 10.69 9.92 -31.78
C SER A 571 11.33 10.53 -33.04
N GLY A 572 12.14 9.76 -33.76
CA GLY A 572 12.77 10.23 -35.00
C GLY A 572 11.79 10.64 -36.09
N ALA A 573 10.52 10.22 -36.00
CA ALA A 573 9.47 10.60 -36.95
C ALA A 573 9.01 12.05 -36.77
N GLN A 574 9.24 12.63 -35.59
CA GLN A 574 8.87 14.00 -35.27
C GLN A 574 10.03 14.99 -35.49
N LEU A 575 11.25 14.48 -35.65
CA LEU A 575 12.45 15.27 -35.87
C LEU A 575 12.62 15.65 -37.34
N ARG A 576 13.29 16.79 -37.56
CA ARG A 576 13.69 17.27 -38.90
C ARG A 576 15.20 17.47 -38.95
N ASP A 577 15.76 17.26 -40.11
CA ASP A 577 17.17 17.57 -40.36
C ASP A 577 17.45 19.07 -40.18
N SER A 578 18.65 19.39 -39.68
CA SER A 578 19.09 20.74 -39.30
C SER A 578 18.28 21.39 -38.16
N GLN A 579 17.38 20.64 -37.49
CA GLN A 579 16.68 21.13 -36.31
C GLN A 579 17.66 21.23 -35.15
N THR A 580 17.57 22.30 -34.35
CA THR A 580 18.50 22.55 -33.25
C THR A 580 17.81 22.73 -31.91
N PHE A 581 18.57 22.53 -30.85
CA PHE A 581 18.24 22.94 -29.49
C PHE A 581 19.48 23.43 -28.77
N VAL A 582 19.30 24.24 -27.73
CA VAL A 582 20.41 24.81 -26.96
C VAL A 582 20.30 24.36 -25.51
N VAL A 583 21.42 23.92 -24.94
CA VAL A 583 21.59 23.71 -23.50
C VAL A 583 22.56 24.75 -22.97
N SER A 584 22.22 25.36 -21.83
CA SER A 584 23.00 26.38 -21.15
C SER A 584 23.18 26.00 -19.68
N ASP A 585 24.32 26.37 -19.09
CA ASP A 585 24.57 26.29 -17.63
C ASP A 585 24.32 27.64 -16.91
N GLY A 586 23.72 28.60 -17.63
CA GLY A 586 23.49 29.97 -17.20
C GLY A 586 24.63 30.94 -17.58
N VAL A 587 25.81 30.43 -17.93
CA VAL A 587 26.99 31.23 -18.34
C VAL A 587 27.41 30.89 -19.76
N ASN A 588 27.58 29.61 -20.04
CA ASN A 588 27.96 29.04 -21.33
C ASN A 588 26.76 28.33 -21.96
N SER A 589 26.76 28.23 -23.28
CA SER A 589 25.74 27.48 -24.02
C SER A 589 26.35 26.67 -25.16
N VAL A 590 25.71 25.53 -25.45
CA VAL A 590 26.05 24.65 -26.57
C VAL A 590 24.79 24.40 -27.39
N THR A 591 24.92 24.55 -28.71
CA THR A 591 23.87 24.21 -29.67
C THR A 591 24.05 22.78 -30.15
N PHE A 592 23.01 21.99 -30.03
CA PHE A 592 22.89 20.63 -30.56
C PHE A 592 22.07 20.66 -31.84
N GLU A 593 22.45 19.85 -32.83
CA GLU A 593 21.82 19.79 -34.13
C GLU A 593 21.48 18.36 -34.52
N TYR A 594 20.20 18.10 -34.79
CA TYR A 594 19.73 16.84 -35.34
C TYR A 594 20.16 16.73 -36.80
N ASN A 595 20.95 15.71 -37.11
CA ASN A 595 21.51 15.48 -38.44
C ASN A 595 21.13 14.09 -38.96
N ASP A 596 20.48 14.05 -40.12
CA ASP A 596 20.30 12.83 -40.90
C ASP A 596 21.41 12.75 -41.96
N PRO A 597 22.38 11.82 -41.82
CA PRO A 597 23.51 11.73 -42.73
C PRO A 597 23.12 11.30 -44.16
N SER A 598 21.87 10.89 -44.39
CA SER A 598 21.35 10.58 -45.72
C SER A 598 20.87 11.83 -46.48
N LEU A 599 20.74 12.97 -45.81
CA LEU A 599 20.34 14.25 -46.39
C LEU A 599 21.55 15.20 -46.55
N PRO A 600 21.52 16.10 -47.56
CA PRO A 600 22.56 17.09 -47.75
C PRO A 600 22.42 18.24 -46.74
N GLY A 601 23.51 18.66 -46.11
CA GLY A 601 23.52 19.78 -45.16
C GLY A 601 24.63 19.62 -44.13
N GLY A 602 24.72 18.43 -43.53
CA GLY A 602 25.65 18.14 -42.45
C GLY A 602 25.37 19.00 -41.21
N VAL A 603 26.31 19.03 -40.27
CA VAL A 603 26.20 19.81 -39.03
C VAL A 603 26.86 21.17 -39.20
N ALA A 604 26.19 22.24 -38.77
CA ALA A 604 26.74 23.59 -38.83
C ALA A 604 27.97 23.74 -37.92
N SER A 605 28.91 24.60 -38.34
CA SER A 605 30.16 24.82 -37.59
C SER A 605 29.89 25.31 -36.17
N GLY A 606 30.39 24.57 -35.17
CA GLY A 606 30.21 24.89 -33.75
C GLY A 606 29.05 24.16 -33.08
N ASN A 607 28.18 23.49 -33.84
CA ASN A 607 27.10 22.67 -33.29
C ASN A 607 27.57 21.25 -32.97
N ILE A 608 26.91 20.61 -32.01
CA ILE A 608 27.14 19.21 -31.63
C ILE A 608 26.11 18.32 -32.33
N GLU A 609 26.60 17.29 -33.03
CA GLU A 609 25.73 16.36 -33.77
C GLU A 609 24.89 15.50 -32.82
N ILE A 610 23.57 15.52 -33.01
CA ILE A 610 22.68 14.45 -32.60
C ILE A 610 22.28 13.68 -33.84
N ARG A 611 23.00 12.59 -34.10
CA ARG A 611 22.71 11.77 -35.26
C ARG A 611 21.33 11.14 -35.12
N PHE A 612 20.55 11.15 -36.18
CA PHE A 612 19.30 10.39 -36.28
C PHE A 612 19.05 9.93 -37.71
N LYS A 613 18.03 9.10 -37.91
CA LYS A 613 17.54 8.71 -39.24
C LYS A 613 16.08 9.10 -39.40
N SER A 614 15.81 9.98 -40.36
CA SER A 614 14.45 10.41 -40.72
C SER A 614 13.73 9.32 -41.54
N PRO A 615 12.38 9.37 -41.66
CA PRO A 615 11.66 8.51 -42.59
C PRO A 615 12.15 8.75 -44.02
N GLY A 616 12.75 7.75 -44.66
CA GLY A 616 13.21 7.89 -46.04
C GLY A 616 12.07 7.95 -47.06
N VAL A 617 12.38 8.45 -48.25
CA VAL A 617 11.46 8.52 -49.42
C VAL A 617 11.22 7.18 -50.13
N THR A 618 11.90 6.10 -49.72
CA THR A 618 11.77 4.76 -50.34
C THR A 618 11.09 3.77 -49.38
N PRO A 619 9.89 3.24 -49.71
CA PRO A 619 9.21 2.26 -48.89
C PRO A 619 10.03 0.97 -48.69
N GLY A 620 10.16 0.51 -47.45
CA GLY A 620 10.55 -0.89 -47.14
C GLY A 620 11.99 -1.18 -46.72
N SER A 621 12.84 -0.19 -46.44
CA SER A 621 14.24 -0.41 -45.97
C SER A 621 14.64 0.42 -44.74
N PHE A 622 13.68 0.84 -43.91
CA PHE A 622 13.92 1.80 -42.82
C PHE A 622 13.51 1.27 -41.45
N VAL A 623 14.44 1.36 -40.50
CA VAL A 623 14.16 1.38 -39.06
C VAL A 623 14.34 2.83 -38.62
N LEU A 624 13.24 3.47 -38.24
CA LEU A 624 13.23 4.81 -37.63
C LEU A 624 13.89 4.71 -36.25
N ASP A 625 14.74 5.69 -35.89
CA ASP A 625 15.25 5.73 -34.52
C ASP A 625 14.08 5.99 -33.55
N SER A 626 13.96 5.15 -32.53
CA SER A 626 13.00 5.38 -31.44
C SER A 626 13.42 6.60 -30.62
N ASP A 627 12.45 7.15 -29.90
CA ASP A 627 12.65 8.18 -28.89
C ASP A 627 13.78 7.85 -27.91
N ALA A 628 13.82 6.63 -27.38
CA ALA A 628 14.86 6.17 -26.47
C ALA A 628 16.26 6.17 -27.10
N VAL A 629 16.38 5.77 -28.37
CA VAL A 629 17.67 5.80 -29.09
C VAL A 629 18.17 7.24 -29.22
N ILE A 630 17.28 8.18 -29.54
CA ILE A 630 17.63 9.59 -29.64
C ILE A 630 17.99 10.16 -28.27
N ALA A 631 17.24 9.80 -27.22
CA ALA A 631 17.48 10.24 -25.87
C ALA A 631 18.87 9.84 -25.37
N ARG A 632 19.28 8.59 -25.61
CA ARG A 632 20.65 8.12 -25.30
C ARG A 632 21.72 8.90 -26.07
N ARG A 633 21.48 9.23 -27.35
CA ARG A 633 22.41 10.06 -28.13
C ARG A 633 22.51 11.49 -27.60
N ILE A 634 21.41 12.08 -27.14
CA ILE A 634 21.40 13.39 -26.49
C ILE A 634 22.21 13.34 -25.18
N ARG A 635 21.94 12.35 -24.33
CA ARG A 635 22.72 12.11 -23.10
C ARG A 635 24.21 12.00 -23.40
N ASP A 636 24.59 11.12 -24.33
CA ASP A 636 26.00 10.87 -24.66
C ASP A 636 26.68 12.11 -25.26
N ALA A 637 25.94 12.91 -26.04
CA ALA A 637 26.44 14.16 -26.58
C ALA A 637 26.69 15.19 -25.48
N ILE A 638 25.76 15.33 -24.52
CA ILE A 638 25.91 16.22 -23.35
C ILE A 638 27.10 15.77 -22.50
N ASN A 639 27.24 14.48 -22.24
CA ASN A 639 28.33 13.90 -21.45
C ASN A 639 29.67 13.81 -22.20
N SER A 640 29.73 14.23 -23.46
CA SER A 640 30.97 14.17 -24.24
C SER A 640 32.03 15.14 -23.73
N GLN A 641 33.31 14.77 -23.84
CA GLN A 641 34.44 15.62 -23.43
C GLN A 641 34.39 17.02 -24.07
N THR A 642 33.92 17.10 -25.32
CA THR A 642 33.76 18.37 -26.03
C THR A 642 32.76 19.27 -25.32
N VAL A 643 31.59 18.76 -24.95
CA VAL A 643 30.56 19.53 -24.25
C VAL A 643 30.97 19.82 -22.81
N GLN A 644 31.50 18.85 -22.08
CA GLN A 644 31.96 19.01 -20.69
C GLN A 644 33.11 20.01 -20.53
N SER A 645 33.84 20.31 -21.62
CA SER A 645 34.86 21.38 -21.61
C SER A 645 34.27 22.79 -21.67
N VAL A 646 32.97 22.91 -21.94
CA VAL A 646 32.24 24.18 -22.12
C VAL A 646 31.10 24.33 -21.11
N LEU A 647 30.28 23.29 -20.91
CA LEU A 647 29.14 23.28 -20.01
C LEU A 647 29.46 22.55 -18.70
N GLN A 648 28.97 23.09 -17.59
CA GLN A 648 28.89 22.40 -16.31
C GLN A 648 27.50 21.76 -16.12
N VAL A 649 27.05 21.02 -17.13
CA VAL A 649 25.79 20.27 -17.13
C VAL A 649 26.07 18.85 -17.55
N THR A 650 25.66 17.87 -16.76
CA THR A 650 25.73 16.45 -17.10
C THR A 650 24.33 15.87 -17.31
N ALA A 651 24.25 14.69 -17.89
CA ALA A 651 22.98 14.04 -18.22
C ALA A 651 22.95 12.58 -17.77
N ALA A 652 21.78 12.10 -17.36
CA ALA A 652 21.45 10.69 -17.26
C ALA A 652 20.06 10.43 -17.83
N MET A 653 19.77 9.17 -18.13
CA MET A 653 18.41 8.73 -18.41
C MET A 653 17.57 8.73 -17.11
N SER A 654 16.23 8.71 -17.22
CA SER A 654 15.38 8.66 -16.02
C SER A 654 15.57 7.40 -15.18
N ASP A 655 16.03 6.31 -15.80
CA ASP A 655 16.38 5.04 -15.14
C ASP A 655 17.82 5.03 -14.60
N GLY A 656 18.49 6.20 -14.52
CA GLY A 656 19.84 6.36 -14.00
C GLY A 656 20.97 6.07 -14.99
N GLU A 657 20.71 5.56 -16.20
CA GLU A 657 21.80 5.20 -17.13
C GLU A 657 22.58 6.44 -17.62
N VAL A 658 23.84 6.59 -17.19
CA VAL A 658 24.74 7.71 -17.57
C VAL A 658 25.45 7.49 -18.92
N THR A 659 25.60 6.24 -19.34
CA THR A 659 26.31 5.81 -20.55
C THR A 659 25.83 4.42 -20.94
N GLY A 660 25.83 4.10 -22.24
CA GLY A 660 25.44 2.78 -22.74
C GLY A 660 24.24 2.84 -23.68
N THR A 661 23.63 1.68 -23.94
CA THR A 661 22.53 1.56 -24.88
C THR A 661 21.32 0.82 -24.32
N THR A 662 21.28 0.55 -23.02
CA THR A 662 20.28 -0.35 -22.42
C THR A 662 19.01 0.38 -22.00
N SER A 663 19.09 1.65 -21.63
CA SER A 663 17.91 2.42 -21.22
C SER A 663 16.85 2.44 -22.31
N THR A 664 15.61 2.22 -21.92
CA THR A 664 14.44 2.34 -22.81
C THR A 664 13.64 3.62 -22.58
N SER A 665 14.10 4.48 -21.69
CA SER A 665 13.48 5.77 -21.40
C SER A 665 13.67 6.77 -22.53
N ASN A 666 12.67 7.64 -22.72
CA ASN A 666 12.76 8.83 -23.57
C ASN A 666 13.01 10.11 -22.77
N ARG A 667 13.19 10.01 -21.44
CA ARG A 667 13.46 11.14 -20.55
C ARG A 667 14.96 11.23 -20.27
N VAL A 668 15.53 12.42 -20.44
CA VAL A 668 16.94 12.72 -20.12
C VAL A 668 16.98 13.76 -19.01
N ASN A 669 17.39 13.36 -17.81
CA ASN A 669 17.58 14.23 -16.67
C ASN A 669 18.89 15.01 -16.81
N LEU A 670 18.82 16.33 -16.68
CA LEU A 670 19.97 17.22 -16.72
C LEU A 670 20.36 17.66 -15.31
N PHE A 671 21.65 17.56 -15.00
CA PHE A 671 22.20 17.85 -13.68
C PHE A 671 23.08 19.11 -13.75
N GLY A 672 22.95 19.98 -12.74
CA GLY A 672 23.52 21.34 -12.74
C GLY A 672 22.48 22.40 -13.11
N ASN A 673 22.92 23.65 -13.30
CA ASN A 673 22.05 24.79 -13.61
C ASN A 673 21.58 24.79 -15.08
N ALA A 674 21.00 23.68 -15.53
CA ALA A 674 20.61 23.47 -16.91
C ALA A 674 19.42 24.35 -17.30
N VAL A 675 19.54 25.05 -18.42
CA VAL A 675 18.46 25.77 -19.10
C VAL A 675 18.41 25.31 -20.54
N VAL A 676 17.23 24.92 -21.00
CA VAL A 676 17.01 24.40 -22.36
C VAL A 676 16.18 25.39 -23.16
N ALA A 677 16.64 25.70 -24.37
CA ALA A 677 15.87 26.45 -25.35
C ALA A 677 15.61 25.58 -26.59
N GLN A 678 14.33 25.33 -26.88
CA GLN A 678 13.88 24.49 -27.99
C GLN A 678 12.79 25.19 -28.82
N PRO A 679 12.84 25.10 -30.16
CA PRO A 679 11.69 25.47 -31.00
C PRO A 679 10.63 24.37 -30.98
N GLU A 680 9.35 24.71 -30.83
CA GLU A 680 8.19 23.80 -30.88
C GLU A 680 8.32 22.67 -31.93
N PRO A 681 7.94 21.41 -31.62
CA PRO A 681 6.94 21.00 -30.61
C PRO A 681 7.50 20.34 -29.33
N PHE A 682 8.77 20.57 -28.96
CA PHE A 682 9.33 19.89 -27.80
C PHE A 682 8.70 20.37 -26.48
N GLN A 683 8.37 19.43 -25.58
CA GLN A 683 7.98 19.73 -24.21
C GLN A 683 9.25 19.68 -23.33
N VAL A 684 9.47 20.74 -22.55
CA VAL A 684 10.53 20.84 -21.51
C VAL A 684 9.87 20.62 -20.16
#